data_AF-A0A2E8D811-F1
#
_entry.id   AF-A0A2E8D811-F1
#
_cell.length_a   1.000
_cell.length_b   1.000
_cell.length_c   1.000
_cell.angle_alpha   90.00
_cell.angle_beta   90.00
_cell.angle_gamma   90.00
#
_symmetry.space_group_name_H-M   'P 1'
#
loop_
_entity.id
_entity.type
_entity.pdbx_description
1 polymer ?
#
loop_
_entity_poly.entity_id
_entity_poly.type
_entity_poly.pdbx_seq_one_letter_code
_entity_poly.pdbx_strand_id
1 'polypeptide(L)'
;MNTSDRGCEGSCRIDNARRKWTMRTSAKTTGSQFVCSADSRPAVRRAARDRSPFFVLVAACTFSLLSTAQSQAADSPRVTRDLQALYTFEAGRGDIVQDRSGAGPQLDLKIEKVSGVQWRDGALVVRSSTRISSAGPAKKIMDAVQRSNAVTIEAWIKPISDRQNGPARIVSLSADPNLRNFTLGQDGKRYEVRLRTTSTSANGIPAIPAPVNTARTSLTHVAYARDSSGNAEVYINGKQRGSNKVSGELSNWSDKFRLSLANELTGERPWLGELHLIAIYSRALSAQEVSQNFAAGSRPRATPVVVAKVNSPNSSRISGDLQALYTFEAGQGDIVRDRSGAGKRLDLKIEKPAAVQWQEGALAVRSSTRISAAEPAKKIIDSVKRSNAISIEAWVKPADIKQNGPARVITLSADSGQRNFTLGQEGNSYEVRLRTTSTSTNGIPATPAPANTARTSLTHVVYTRDAAGNASVYVNGKQQASKKVAGEFSGWNDGFRFSLANELTGDRPWLGELHLVAIYSRSLSNKEVQQNFTAGSTGSSLASSIDKGQQLFEGQIAGLLANQCLECHDAAIRKGGLDLSARKAALVGGENGAAIIPGKAADSLLWQYVESNEMPSKRPPLSDSQKKLLREWIDSGAKWSLEMIDPVVYLYNDHTTENWIRRLTASEYIETVRSAVGVDVSKEAREILPPDLRADGFSNTAYNLGVDLKHVESYARLARNVVERMDVLKFAARFSKGRSLNTDATTRDLVAAIGKWLLRGPLDDREITNYSGIATTVASVGGDFEEGMRYLVEAMLQSPRFIYRMEDQRGSGTVSMTGIELASRLSYIIWGAPPDKELLRAADAGELGDRDKVEAQVRRMFQDPRAIQQSQQFISEWLNLNRLSNMRPNRERFPKWDSELARDMQNETLKFFKHVVWDEQRPLSELLNAQFTYATPRLAKHYGLKPGGDGIARYDLAKVKGRGGLLTHGSVLTIGGDDASMVTRGLFVMHELLRGVVKDPPPGIDSTPPPTKSGLTQRRIAEARIANVKCGGCHAKFEPLAFGLEKFDGIGVFQDRDEHGNELREDGEILFPGTVKPVVYKSSAELMDLMAKNDRVRQSITWKLAQFAVGRPLGAADAPILTQIHKTAQESGGTWVSTMTAIVMSDLVQTTRIKEQE
;
A
#
# COMPACT_ATOMS: atom_id res chain seq x y z
N MET A 1 -20.81 54.28 13.11
CA MET A 1 -20.92 54.66 14.52
C MET A 1 -21.34 53.42 15.30
N ASN A 2 -20.71 52.98 16.39
CA ASN A 2 -19.43 53.38 17.01
C ASN A 2 -18.88 52.12 17.72
N THR A 3 -17.63 51.70 17.45
CA THR A 3 -16.45 51.78 18.37
C THR A 3 -16.69 51.10 19.75
N SER A 4 -15.78 50.34 20.36
CA SER A 4 -14.31 50.27 20.30
C SER A 4 -13.89 48.99 21.07
N ASP A 5 -12.90 48.19 20.66
CA ASP A 5 -11.43 48.40 20.72
C ASP A 5 -10.79 48.03 22.07
N ARG A 6 -9.65 47.31 22.02
CA ARG A 6 -8.72 46.88 23.13
C ARG A 6 -9.24 45.81 24.11
N GLY A 7 -8.43 44.89 24.65
CA GLY A 7 -7.01 44.56 24.38
C GLY A 7 -6.21 44.23 25.64
N CYS A 8 -5.49 43.10 25.65
CA CYS A 8 -4.34 42.75 26.53
C CYS A 8 -4.59 42.73 28.07
N GLU A 9 -3.70 42.26 28.96
CA GLU A 9 -2.64 41.22 28.98
C GLU A 9 -2.27 40.97 30.46
N GLY A 10 -1.73 39.79 30.80
CA GLY A 10 -0.95 39.57 32.04
C GLY A 10 -1.70 39.68 33.39
N SER A 11 -1.09 39.36 34.53
CA SER A 11 0.17 38.64 34.72
C SER A 11 0.18 37.83 36.02
N CYS A 12 0.61 36.58 35.89
CA CYS A 12 1.52 35.88 36.80
C CYS A 12 2.37 36.81 37.72
N ARG A 13 2.47 36.48 39.03
CA ARG A 13 3.70 36.42 39.89
C ARG A 13 3.38 36.62 41.40
N ILE A 14 3.78 35.68 42.29
CA ILE A 14 4.93 35.76 43.25
C ILE A 14 4.52 36.44 44.59
N ASP A 15 4.86 35.96 45.80
CA ASP A 15 5.86 34.94 46.17
C ASP A 15 5.61 34.21 47.51
N ASN A 16 6.50 33.23 47.76
CA ASN A 16 7.05 32.77 49.06
C ASN A 16 6.17 32.81 50.33
N ALA A 17 5.73 31.69 50.94
CA ALA A 17 6.44 30.49 51.45
C ALA A 17 6.77 30.50 52.96
N ARG A 18 6.44 29.34 53.58
CA ARG A 18 7.14 28.56 54.64
C ARG A 18 6.51 28.43 56.04
N ARG A 19 6.32 27.14 56.41
CA ARG A 19 6.36 26.52 57.77
C ARG A 19 5.14 26.85 58.68
N LYS A 20 4.69 25.97 59.60
CA LYS A 20 4.98 24.53 59.87
C LYS A 20 3.85 23.91 60.74
N TRP A 21 3.32 22.74 60.34
CA TRP A 21 3.07 21.53 61.14
C TRP A 21 2.01 21.43 62.29
N THR A 22 1.26 20.30 62.25
CA THR A 22 0.63 19.49 63.35
C THR A 22 -0.53 20.09 64.18
N MET A 23 -1.75 19.51 64.23
CA MET A 23 -2.15 18.26 64.94
C MET A 23 -3.64 17.87 64.73
N ARG A 24 -4.02 16.59 65.05
CA ARG A 24 -5.35 16.04 65.48
C ARG A 24 -6.57 16.16 64.51
N THR A 25 -7.45 15.18 64.23
CA THR A 25 -8.18 14.07 64.93
C THR A 25 -9.53 14.43 65.60
N SER A 26 -10.62 14.05 64.91
CA SER A 26 -11.92 13.46 65.38
C SER A 26 -12.83 14.13 66.45
N ALA A 27 -14.05 14.48 65.97
CA ALA A 27 -15.39 14.11 66.48
C ALA A 27 -15.95 14.58 67.85
N LYS A 28 -17.11 15.26 67.80
CA LYS A 28 -18.38 15.01 68.57
C LYS A 28 -19.47 16.03 68.15
N THR A 29 -20.65 15.59 67.65
CA THR A 29 -22.00 15.62 68.28
C THR A 29 -22.42 16.96 68.92
N THR A 30 -23.62 17.52 68.72
CA THR A 30 -24.97 16.91 68.89
C THR A 30 -26.07 17.53 68.01
N GLY A 31 -27.25 16.88 67.93
CA GLY A 31 -28.48 17.45 67.35
C GLY A 31 -29.46 16.36 66.88
N SER A 32 -30.48 16.05 67.67
CA SER A 32 -31.37 14.89 67.46
C SER A 32 -32.84 15.21 67.68
N GLN A 33 -33.72 14.74 66.79
CA GLN A 33 -35.10 14.35 67.16
C GLN A 33 -35.68 13.31 66.19
N PHE A 34 -36.40 12.35 66.76
CA PHE A 34 -37.13 11.27 66.06
C PHE A 34 -38.54 11.76 65.65
N VAL A 35 -39.17 11.06 64.69
CA VAL A 35 -40.45 10.33 64.88
C VAL A 35 -40.83 9.62 63.58
N CYS A 36 -41.24 8.34 63.68
CA CYS A 36 -42.05 7.67 62.66
C CYS A 36 -43.52 7.71 63.11
N SER A 37 -44.45 7.88 62.16
CA SER A 37 -45.85 7.48 62.35
C SER A 37 -46.41 6.93 61.05
N ALA A 38 -47.39 6.03 61.17
CA ALA A 38 -47.93 5.23 60.07
C ALA A 38 -49.41 5.60 59.75
N ASP A 39 -49.97 4.82 58.83
CA ASP A 39 -51.39 4.65 58.50
C ASP A 39 -52.16 5.77 57.78
N SER A 40 -52.49 5.49 56.51
CA SER A 40 -53.89 5.28 56.11
C SER A 40 -54.01 4.45 54.82
N ARG A 41 -54.98 3.54 54.80
CA ARG A 41 -55.45 2.64 53.71
C ARG A 41 -56.86 3.11 53.26
N PRO A 42 -57.57 2.47 52.28
CA PRO A 42 -57.18 1.79 51.02
C PRO A 42 -58.14 2.16 49.83
N ALA A 43 -58.20 1.29 48.79
CA ALA A 43 -59.37 0.94 47.93
C ALA A 43 -59.43 1.56 46.49
N VAL A 44 -59.91 0.91 45.40
CA VAL A 44 -60.38 -0.50 45.16
C VAL A 44 -60.53 -0.87 43.65
N ARG A 45 -60.13 -2.12 43.27
CA ARG A 45 -60.64 -3.06 42.20
C ARG A 45 -60.59 -2.84 40.66
N ARG A 46 -60.16 -3.97 40.01
CA ARG A 46 -60.65 -4.66 38.76
C ARG A 46 -60.35 -4.00 37.39
N ALA A 47 -60.12 -4.72 36.28
CA ALA A 47 -60.17 -6.17 35.95
C ALA A 47 -59.03 -6.59 34.96
N ALA A 48 -58.59 -7.87 34.88
CA ALA A 48 -58.76 -8.83 33.76
C ALA A 48 -58.77 -8.21 32.32
N ARG A 49 -58.14 -8.72 31.23
CA ARG A 49 -57.54 -10.00 30.77
C ARG A 49 -56.77 -9.68 29.43
N ASP A 50 -55.94 -10.46 28.74
CA ASP A 50 -55.23 -11.77 28.91
C ASP A 50 -54.04 -11.83 27.88
N ARG A 51 -53.15 -12.85 27.94
CA ARG A 51 -52.24 -13.38 26.88
C ARG A 51 -51.30 -12.46 26.05
N SER A 52 -50.02 -12.46 26.45
CA SER A 52 -48.80 -12.97 25.77
C SER A 52 -48.73 -13.22 24.22
N PRO A 53 -47.53 -13.36 23.61
CA PRO A 53 -46.39 -12.43 23.59
C PRO A 53 -45.64 -12.38 22.22
N PHE A 54 -45.43 -11.21 21.63
CA PHE A 54 -44.36 -11.00 20.63
C PHE A 54 -43.88 -9.55 20.70
N PHE A 55 -42.62 -9.30 20.31
CA PHE A 55 -41.80 -8.08 20.49
C PHE A 55 -41.09 -7.88 21.84
N VAL A 56 -40.00 -7.12 21.75
CA VAL A 56 -39.05 -6.67 22.78
C VAL A 56 -38.06 -7.73 23.28
N LEU A 57 -36.91 -7.80 22.60
CA LEU A 57 -35.64 -8.08 23.26
C LEU A 57 -34.52 -7.22 22.64
N VAL A 58 -34.59 -5.92 22.93
CA VAL A 58 -33.49 -4.96 22.73
C VAL A 58 -33.26 -4.24 24.07
N ALA A 59 -31.99 -4.14 24.46
CA ALA A 59 -31.45 -3.40 25.60
C ALA A 59 -31.92 -3.80 27.01
N ALA A 60 -31.04 -4.49 27.77
CA ALA A 60 -30.42 -3.95 28.99
C ALA A 60 -29.50 -4.99 29.67
N CYS A 61 -28.18 -4.80 29.60
CA CYS A 61 -27.23 -5.38 30.56
C CYS A 61 -25.96 -4.51 30.64
N THR A 62 -25.98 -3.55 31.55
CA THR A 62 -24.78 -2.86 32.04
C THR A 62 -24.75 -2.99 33.56
N PHE A 63 -23.75 -3.69 34.11
CA PHE A 63 -22.85 -3.14 35.15
C PHE A 63 -21.74 -4.12 35.55
N SER A 64 -20.52 -3.57 35.66
CA SER A 64 -19.35 -4.01 36.45
C SER A 64 -18.90 -5.48 36.47
N LEU A 65 -17.75 -5.71 35.85
CA LEU A 65 -16.61 -6.33 36.53
C LEU A 65 -15.35 -5.48 36.33
N LEU A 66 -14.74 -5.06 37.44
CA LEU A 66 -13.48 -4.32 37.48
C LEU A 66 -12.29 -5.30 37.49
N SER A 67 -11.13 -4.81 37.04
CA SER A 67 -9.79 -5.41 37.21
C SER A 67 -9.42 -6.64 36.36
N THR A 68 -8.83 -6.38 35.19
CA THR A 68 -7.45 -6.86 34.88
C THR A 68 -6.87 -6.07 33.69
N ALA A 69 -6.36 -4.87 33.97
CA ALA A 69 -5.62 -4.09 32.98
C ALA A 69 -4.10 -4.27 33.18
N GLN A 70 -3.46 -5.19 32.45
CA GLN A 70 -2.00 -5.16 32.22
C GLN A 70 -1.48 -6.06 31.09
N SER A 71 -0.39 -5.57 30.47
CA SER A 71 0.50 -6.20 29.47
C SER A 71 -0.04 -6.56 28.07
N GLN A 72 -0.33 -5.53 27.27
CA GLN A 72 0.15 -5.50 25.88
C GLN A 72 1.29 -4.47 25.80
N ALA A 73 2.49 -4.92 25.42
CA ALA A 73 3.65 -4.09 25.12
C ALA A 73 4.67 -4.91 24.30
N ALA A 74 5.47 -4.21 23.47
CA ALA A 74 6.58 -4.74 22.66
C ALA A 74 6.26 -5.41 21.30
N ASP A 75 5.65 -4.67 20.37
CA ASP A 75 5.83 -4.91 18.91
C ASP A 75 6.10 -3.64 18.07
N SER A 76 6.04 -2.43 18.65
CA SER A 76 6.35 -1.19 17.91
C SER A 76 7.85 -1.06 17.61
N PRO A 77 8.27 -0.74 16.36
CA PRO A 77 9.67 -0.50 16.05
C PRO A 77 10.17 0.81 16.68
N ARG A 78 11.41 0.81 17.19
CA ARG A 78 12.08 2.00 17.74
C ARG A 78 12.38 3.03 16.64
N VAL A 79 12.23 4.31 16.96
CA VAL A 79 12.58 5.44 16.10
C VAL A 79 14.08 5.49 15.85
N THR A 80 14.49 5.56 14.58
CA THR A 80 15.91 5.60 14.15
C THR A 80 16.30 6.89 13.42
N ARG A 81 15.32 7.69 12.97
CA ARG A 81 15.55 8.95 12.25
C ARG A 81 16.24 9.99 13.14
N ASP A 82 17.38 10.50 12.66
CA ASP A 82 18.27 11.48 13.33
C ASP A 82 18.93 10.96 14.64
N LEU A 83 19.04 9.63 14.81
CA LEU A 83 19.79 8.96 15.88
C LEU A 83 21.31 9.13 15.70
N GLN A 84 22.04 9.48 16.76
CA GLN A 84 23.48 9.78 16.74
C GLN A 84 24.35 8.80 17.54
N ALA A 85 23.81 8.21 18.61
CA ALA A 85 24.47 7.19 19.40
C ALA A 85 23.43 6.25 20.03
N LEU A 86 23.75 4.94 20.09
CA LEU A 86 22.85 3.92 20.64
C LEU A 86 23.65 2.83 21.35
N TYR A 87 23.41 2.65 22.65
CA TYR A 87 24.03 1.61 23.47
C TYR A 87 22.92 0.74 24.05
N THR A 88 22.97 -0.56 23.77
CA THR A 88 21.82 -1.48 23.95
C THR A 88 22.03 -2.53 25.06
N PHE A 89 23.25 -2.56 25.61
CA PHE A 89 23.71 -3.43 26.71
C PHE A 89 23.31 -4.92 26.62
N GLU A 90 23.02 -5.40 25.40
CA GLU A 90 22.98 -6.82 25.04
C GLU A 90 24.24 -7.52 25.58
N ALA A 91 24.12 -8.79 25.98
CA ALA A 91 25.07 -9.52 26.83
C ALA A 91 26.54 -9.48 26.34
N GLY A 92 27.24 -8.39 26.65
CA GLY A 92 28.62 -8.15 26.31
C GLY A 92 29.59 -8.94 27.18
N ARG A 93 30.85 -8.97 26.76
CA ARG A 93 31.99 -9.45 27.55
C ARG A 93 33.15 -8.48 27.33
N GLY A 94 34.04 -8.37 28.32
CA GLY A 94 35.15 -7.43 28.29
C GLY A 94 34.76 -6.01 28.70
N ASP A 95 35.58 -5.04 28.28
CA ASP A 95 35.64 -3.67 28.77
C ASP A 95 35.16 -2.62 27.76
N ILE A 96 34.48 -3.01 26.67
CA ILE A 96 33.98 -2.11 25.63
C ILE A 96 32.45 -2.20 25.51
N VAL A 97 31.78 -1.05 25.54
CA VAL A 97 30.37 -0.88 25.19
C VAL A 97 30.29 -0.30 23.77
N GLN A 98 29.75 -1.07 22.84
CA GLN A 98 29.71 -0.69 21.42
C GLN A 98 28.57 0.27 21.09
N ASP A 99 28.85 1.27 20.26
CA ASP A 99 27.83 2.14 19.67
C ASP A 99 27.20 1.50 18.42
N ARG A 100 25.89 1.29 18.49
CA ARG A 100 25.07 0.58 17.49
C ARG A 100 24.18 1.49 16.66
N SER A 101 24.41 2.81 16.72
CA SER A 101 23.61 3.81 15.99
C SER A 101 23.73 3.71 14.46
N GLY A 102 24.87 3.24 13.95
CA GLY A 102 25.21 3.32 12.52
C GLY A 102 25.45 4.74 11.99
N ALA A 103 25.48 5.74 12.88
CA ALA A 103 25.60 7.15 12.53
C ALA A 103 27.06 7.61 12.61
N GLY A 104 27.71 7.84 11.46
CA GLY A 104 29.10 8.31 11.41
C GLY A 104 30.11 7.32 12.02
N PRO A 105 31.32 7.78 12.40
CA PRO A 105 32.31 6.95 13.08
C PRO A 105 31.77 6.35 14.39
N GLN A 106 32.15 5.11 14.70
CA GLN A 106 31.66 4.40 15.89
C GLN A 106 32.20 5.04 17.19
N LEU A 107 31.33 5.37 18.14
CA LEU A 107 31.70 6.04 19.40
C LEU A 107 31.66 5.05 20.57
N ASP A 108 32.55 4.07 20.54
CA ASP A 108 32.65 3.05 21.58
C ASP A 108 33.12 3.62 22.93
N LEU A 109 32.59 3.06 24.02
CA LEU A 109 32.87 3.49 25.38
C LEU A 109 33.68 2.42 26.13
N LYS A 110 34.81 2.81 26.72
CA LYS A 110 35.64 1.93 27.54
C LYS A 110 35.19 1.96 29.00
N ILE A 111 35.00 0.78 29.58
CA ILE A 111 34.74 0.52 31.00
C ILE A 111 36.08 0.49 31.73
N GLU A 112 36.34 1.49 32.59
CA GLU A 112 37.64 1.62 33.26
C GLU A 112 37.85 0.57 34.36
N LYS A 113 36.86 0.39 35.24
CA LYS A 113 36.90 -0.61 36.31
C LYS A 113 35.91 -1.72 36.01
N VAL A 114 36.35 -2.76 35.29
CA VAL A 114 35.53 -3.91 34.89
C VAL A 114 34.99 -4.67 36.11
N SER A 115 35.77 -4.78 37.20
CA SER A 115 35.30 -5.38 38.46
C SER A 115 34.19 -4.59 39.17
N GLY A 116 33.93 -3.35 38.75
CA GLY A 116 32.82 -2.54 39.24
C GLY A 116 31.49 -2.79 38.51
N VAL A 117 31.49 -3.57 37.42
CA VAL A 117 30.31 -3.88 36.61
C VAL A 117 30.06 -5.38 36.48
N GLN A 118 28.84 -5.74 36.12
CA GLN A 118 28.44 -7.09 35.78
C GLN A 118 27.52 -7.05 34.55
N TRP A 119 27.97 -7.62 33.44
CA TRP A 119 27.13 -7.86 32.26
C TRP A 119 26.02 -8.86 32.60
N ARG A 120 24.81 -8.60 32.10
CA ARG A 120 23.62 -9.45 32.16
C ARG A 120 22.89 -9.39 30.81
N ASP A 121 21.92 -10.27 30.60
CA ASP A 121 21.14 -10.27 29.35
C ASP A 121 20.33 -8.97 29.17
N GLY A 122 20.77 -8.12 28.25
CA GLY A 122 20.17 -6.81 27.97
C GLY A 122 20.41 -5.76 29.05
N ALA A 123 21.41 -5.92 29.92
CA ALA A 123 21.76 -4.91 30.92
C ALA A 123 23.24 -4.94 31.37
N LEU A 124 23.78 -3.77 31.68
CA LEU A 124 25.05 -3.61 32.39
C LEU A 124 24.78 -3.13 33.82
N VAL A 125 25.07 -3.98 34.81
CA VAL A 125 24.85 -3.67 36.23
C VAL A 125 26.09 -3.01 36.82
N VAL A 126 25.96 -1.77 37.29
CA VAL A 126 27.02 -0.99 37.94
C VAL A 126 26.86 -1.13 39.46
N ARG A 127 27.85 -1.78 40.11
CA ARG A 127 27.83 -2.11 41.54
C ARG A 127 28.78 -1.28 42.39
N SER A 128 29.81 -0.68 41.78
CA SER A 128 30.71 0.26 42.45
C SER A 128 31.13 1.36 41.47
N SER A 129 31.72 2.45 41.99
CA SER A 129 32.20 3.55 41.15
C SER A 129 33.13 3.05 40.04
N THR A 130 32.80 3.39 38.80
CA THR A 130 33.53 3.10 37.57
C THR A 130 33.16 4.15 36.54
N ARG A 131 34.04 4.41 35.57
CA ARG A 131 33.76 5.30 34.45
C ARG A 131 33.61 4.47 33.17
N ILE A 132 32.55 4.73 32.41
CA ILE A 132 32.31 4.12 31.10
C ILE A 132 32.35 5.26 30.08
N SER A 133 33.42 5.42 29.31
CA SER A 133 33.67 6.66 28.55
C SER A 133 34.29 6.47 27.18
N SER A 134 33.91 7.33 26.22
CA SER A 134 34.48 7.35 24.87
C SER A 134 35.99 7.62 24.90
N ALA A 135 36.76 7.02 23.99
CA ALA A 135 38.22 7.19 23.96
C ALA A 135 38.61 8.66 23.67
N GLY A 136 37.99 9.26 22.66
CA GLY A 136 38.13 10.67 22.30
C GLY A 136 36.80 11.45 22.40
N PRO A 137 36.79 12.73 21.95
CA PRO A 137 35.60 13.57 21.98
C PRO A 137 34.44 13.00 21.15
N ALA A 138 33.21 13.28 21.57
CA ALA A 138 32.00 12.74 20.96
C ALA A 138 31.58 13.48 19.67
N LYS A 139 32.53 13.71 18.75
CA LYS A 139 32.42 14.77 17.73
C LYS A 139 31.12 14.74 16.92
N LYS A 140 30.72 13.56 16.44
CA LYS A 140 29.49 13.36 15.69
C LYS A 140 28.21 13.81 16.42
N ILE A 141 28.18 13.68 17.75
CA ILE A 141 27.01 14.05 18.56
C ILE A 141 26.90 15.57 18.62
N MET A 142 27.98 16.31 18.92
CA MET A 142 27.85 17.77 18.95
C MET A 142 27.69 18.35 17.55
N ASP A 143 28.45 17.88 16.55
CA ASP A 143 28.33 18.39 15.18
C ASP A 143 26.90 18.22 14.64
N ALA A 144 26.19 17.13 15.01
CA ALA A 144 24.79 16.93 14.64
C ALA A 144 23.83 17.81 15.47
N VAL A 145 24.00 17.89 16.79
CA VAL A 145 23.13 18.67 17.70
C VAL A 145 23.30 20.20 17.51
N GLN A 146 24.50 20.67 17.21
CA GLN A 146 24.77 22.07 16.87
C GLN A 146 24.11 22.46 15.54
N ARG A 147 24.14 21.58 14.53
CA ARG A 147 23.49 21.83 13.23
C ARG A 147 21.97 21.84 13.29
N SER A 148 21.36 21.07 14.18
CA SER A 148 19.90 21.02 14.33
C SER A 148 19.34 21.97 15.39
N ASN A 149 20.20 22.53 16.25
CA ASN A 149 19.86 23.18 17.52
C ASN A 149 18.91 22.34 18.42
N ALA A 150 18.86 21.01 18.25
CA ALA A 150 17.86 20.16 18.89
C ALA A 150 18.45 18.82 19.34
N VAL A 151 17.96 18.29 20.46
CA VAL A 151 18.49 17.06 21.06
C VAL A 151 17.41 16.26 21.78
N THR A 152 17.50 14.93 21.69
CA THR A 152 16.81 14.03 22.62
C THR A 152 17.82 13.12 23.28
N ILE A 153 17.72 12.98 24.60
CA ILE A 153 18.50 12.06 25.43
C ILE A 153 17.51 11.03 26.00
N GLU A 154 17.71 9.76 25.70
CA GLU A 154 16.84 8.67 26.10
C GLU A 154 17.61 7.61 26.90
N ALA A 155 17.01 7.10 27.96
CA ALA A 155 17.60 6.09 28.83
C ALA A 155 16.55 5.08 29.32
N TRP A 156 16.88 3.79 29.27
CA TRP A 156 16.21 2.74 30.04
C TRP A 156 17.14 2.30 31.18
N ILE A 157 16.70 2.54 32.42
CA ILE A 157 17.55 2.43 33.62
C ILE A 157 16.80 1.87 34.82
N LYS A 158 17.55 1.25 35.72
CA LYS A 158 17.06 0.77 37.01
C LYS A 158 18.05 1.14 38.13
N PRO A 159 17.88 2.28 38.81
CA PRO A 159 18.67 2.67 39.97
C PRO A 159 18.78 1.55 41.02
N ILE A 160 19.94 1.39 41.66
CA ILE A 160 20.09 0.48 42.80
C ILE A 160 19.35 1.00 44.05
N SER A 161 19.11 2.32 44.10
CA SER A 161 18.43 3.03 45.18
C SER A 161 17.53 4.12 44.61
N ASP A 162 16.35 4.32 45.22
CA ASP A 162 15.45 5.44 44.92
C ASP A 162 16.00 6.80 45.39
N ARG A 163 17.09 6.80 46.15
CA ARG A 163 17.87 7.97 46.56
C ARG A 163 19.35 7.79 46.21
N GLN A 164 19.88 8.67 45.36
CA GLN A 164 21.32 8.82 45.13
C GLN A 164 21.70 10.30 45.20
N ASN A 165 22.84 10.61 45.80
CA ASN A 165 23.23 11.99 46.08
C ASN A 165 23.92 12.62 44.86
N GLY A 166 23.39 13.74 44.37
CA GLY A 166 23.99 14.49 43.29
C GLY A 166 23.00 15.39 42.56
N PRO A 167 23.19 15.63 41.25
CA PRO A 167 22.96 14.58 40.26
C PRO A 167 24.08 13.55 40.22
N ALA A 168 23.76 12.30 40.52
CA ALA A 168 24.55 11.13 40.15
C ALA A 168 24.45 10.94 38.62
N ARG A 169 25.56 10.63 37.94
CA ARG A 169 25.67 10.74 36.47
C ARG A 169 25.20 9.46 35.77
N ILE A 170 24.05 9.52 35.10
CA ILE A 170 23.56 8.41 34.27
C ILE A 170 24.24 8.45 32.91
N VAL A 171 24.13 9.58 32.21
CA VAL A 171 24.86 9.91 30.98
C VAL A 171 25.26 11.38 30.98
N SER A 172 26.51 11.69 30.62
CA SER A 172 27.06 13.04 30.62
C SER A 172 28.04 13.24 29.47
N LEU A 173 27.92 14.37 28.77
CA LEU A 173 28.88 14.86 27.79
C LEU A 173 29.54 16.11 28.39
N SER A 174 30.67 15.93 29.06
CA SER A 174 31.25 16.93 29.96
C SER A 174 32.77 16.86 30.03
N ALA A 175 33.41 17.94 30.49
CA ALA A 175 34.80 17.91 30.95
C ALA A 175 34.88 17.51 32.42
N ASP A 176 34.08 18.13 33.27
CA ASP A 176 34.25 18.11 34.73
C ASP A 176 32.90 18.36 35.48
N PRO A 177 32.86 18.36 36.83
CA PRO A 177 31.64 18.55 37.61
C PRO A 177 30.95 19.91 37.45
N ASN A 178 31.58 20.88 36.77
CA ASN A 178 31.10 22.23 36.52
C ASN A 178 30.91 22.59 35.04
N LEU A 179 31.57 21.91 34.09
CA LEU A 179 31.54 22.24 32.66
C LEU A 179 31.02 21.09 31.78
N ARG A 180 29.91 21.30 31.05
CA ARG A 180 29.26 20.29 30.21
C ARG A 180 28.58 20.81 28.95
N ASN A 181 28.30 19.92 28.01
CA ASN A 181 27.28 20.10 26.98
C ASN A 181 25.91 19.64 27.52
N PHE A 182 25.85 18.43 28.10
CA PHE A 182 24.66 17.98 28.82
C PHE A 182 24.96 16.94 29.92
N THR A 183 24.03 16.77 30.84
CA THR A 183 23.97 15.65 31.82
C THR A 183 22.52 15.24 32.04
N LEU A 184 22.21 13.95 31.96
CA LEU A 184 21.06 13.33 32.62
C LEU A 184 21.55 12.65 33.91
N GLY A 185 20.90 12.94 35.03
CA GLY A 185 21.30 12.40 36.33
C GLY A 185 20.16 12.20 37.32
N GLN A 186 20.47 11.58 38.46
CA GLN A 186 19.54 11.37 39.57
C GLN A 186 19.90 12.27 40.77
N ASP A 187 18.97 13.13 41.17
CA ASP A 187 19.05 13.95 42.39
C ASP A 187 18.00 13.44 43.39
N GLY A 188 18.46 12.70 44.40
CA GLY A 188 17.57 12.06 45.37
C GLY A 188 16.53 11.17 44.69
N LYS A 189 15.25 11.54 44.81
CA LYS A 189 14.08 10.81 44.30
C LYS A 189 13.58 11.26 42.91
N ARG A 190 14.35 12.06 42.18
CA ARG A 190 13.99 12.53 40.84
C ARG A 190 15.15 12.40 39.87
N TYR A 191 14.82 12.34 38.58
CA TYR A 191 15.79 12.60 37.52
C TYR A 191 15.86 14.11 37.25
N GLU A 192 17.03 14.62 36.89
CA GLU A 192 17.20 15.99 36.38
C GLU A 192 18.09 15.99 35.13
N VAL A 193 17.82 16.94 34.23
CA VAL A 193 18.66 17.21 33.06
C VAL A 193 19.27 18.61 33.17
N ARG A 194 20.56 18.69 32.91
CA ARG A 194 21.30 19.93 32.70
C ARG A 194 21.70 20.00 31.24
N LEU A 195 21.35 21.09 30.56
CA LEU A 195 21.63 21.32 29.15
C LEU A 195 22.34 22.67 29.04
N ARG A 196 23.54 22.70 28.47
CA ARG A 196 24.22 23.96 28.18
C ARG A 196 23.70 24.54 26.87
N THR A 197 23.24 25.77 26.90
CA THR A 197 22.95 26.63 25.76
C THR A 197 23.70 27.96 25.91
N THR A 198 23.60 28.88 24.96
CA THR A 198 24.09 30.26 25.11
C THR A 198 23.38 31.08 26.20
N SER A 199 22.27 30.61 26.76
CA SER A 199 21.49 31.31 27.82
C SER A 199 21.54 30.62 29.19
N THR A 200 22.21 29.48 29.33
CA THR A 200 22.43 28.78 30.61
C THR A 200 23.89 28.93 31.07
N SER A 201 24.17 28.64 32.34
CA SER A 201 25.57 28.59 32.81
C SER A 201 26.40 27.48 32.12
N ALA A 202 27.73 27.52 32.29
CA ALA A 202 28.64 26.45 31.86
C ALA A 202 28.28 25.04 32.41
N ASN A 203 27.52 25.00 33.52
CA ASN A 203 27.02 23.79 34.18
C ASN A 203 25.62 23.38 33.65
N GLY A 204 25.05 24.09 32.66
CA GLY A 204 23.71 23.85 32.16
C GLY A 204 22.62 24.09 33.22
N ILE A 205 22.80 25.15 34.03
CA ILE A 205 21.85 25.61 35.05
C ILE A 205 21.05 26.80 34.48
N PRO A 206 19.72 26.89 34.71
CA PRO A 206 18.90 26.01 35.56
C PRO A 206 18.68 24.59 35.00
N ALA A 207 18.72 23.60 35.89
CA ALA A 207 18.37 22.22 35.55
C ALA A 207 16.86 22.06 35.38
N ILE A 208 16.43 21.09 34.56
CA ILE A 208 15.02 20.67 34.45
C ILE A 208 14.82 19.38 35.26
N PRO A 209 14.14 19.44 36.42
CA PRO A 209 13.81 18.26 37.20
C PRO A 209 12.54 17.58 36.67
N ALA A 210 12.54 16.26 36.67
CA ALA A 210 11.32 15.47 36.70
C ALA A 210 10.61 15.62 38.08
N PRO A 211 9.30 15.33 38.18
CA PRO A 211 8.61 15.29 39.46
C PRO A 211 9.29 14.39 40.50
N VAL A 212 9.12 14.72 41.79
CA VAL A 212 9.63 13.91 42.90
C VAL A 212 8.97 12.53 42.90
N ASN A 213 9.72 11.48 43.24
CA ASN A 213 9.33 10.05 43.19
C ASN A 213 9.23 9.45 41.77
N THR A 214 9.93 10.06 40.80
CA THR A 214 10.16 9.48 39.46
C THR A 214 11.35 8.54 39.41
N ALA A 215 12.39 8.77 40.23
CA ALA A 215 13.45 7.79 40.42
C ALA A 215 12.96 6.65 41.34
N ARG A 216 13.01 5.42 40.85
CA ARG A 216 12.51 4.20 41.51
C ARG A 216 13.45 3.03 41.19
N THR A 217 13.44 1.99 42.01
CA THR A 217 14.23 0.75 41.81
C THR A 217 13.60 -0.23 40.80
N SER A 218 12.50 0.17 40.16
CA SER A 218 11.89 -0.49 38.99
C SER A 218 12.55 -0.02 37.70
N LEU A 219 12.60 -0.87 36.67
CA LEU A 219 13.02 -0.46 35.33
C LEU A 219 12.16 0.73 34.86
N THR A 220 12.82 1.80 34.42
CA THR A 220 12.19 3.08 34.11
C THR A 220 12.75 3.61 32.80
N HIS A 221 11.86 4.01 31.90
CA HIS A 221 12.19 4.76 30.68
C HIS A 221 12.15 6.25 30.99
N VAL A 222 13.24 6.95 30.67
CA VAL A 222 13.41 8.40 30.87
C VAL A 222 13.84 8.99 29.54
N ALA A 223 13.10 9.97 29.03
CA ALA A 223 13.49 10.72 27.84
C ALA A 223 13.39 12.22 28.09
N TYR A 224 14.35 12.97 27.56
CA TYR A 224 14.35 14.42 27.54
C TYR A 224 14.50 14.89 26.10
N ALA A 225 13.53 15.64 25.59
CA ALA A 225 13.54 16.18 24.23
C ALA A 225 13.56 17.72 24.29
N ARG A 226 14.43 18.36 23.50
CA ARG A 226 14.53 19.83 23.36
C ARG A 226 14.58 20.21 21.89
N ASP A 227 13.62 21.02 21.45
CA ASP A 227 13.51 21.48 20.07
C ASP A 227 14.41 22.71 19.77
N SER A 228 14.50 23.07 18.49
CA SER A 228 15.27 24.23 18.02
C SER A 228 14.72 25.57 18.48
N SER A 229 13.44 25.64 18.86
CA SER A 229 12.81 26.81 19.48
C SER A 229 13.09 26.92 20.98
N GLY A 230 13.74 25.92 21.59
CA GLY A 230 14.02 25.87 23.02
C GLY A 230 12.89 25.39 23.90
N ASN A 231 11.84 24.76 23.36
CA ASN A 231 10.87 24.02 24.16
C ASN A 231 11.52 22.70 24.60
N ALA A 232 11.47 22.40 25.90
CA ALA A 232 12.09 21.21 26.47
C ALA A 232 11.08 20.42 27.31
N GLU A 233 11.07 19.10 27.15
CA GLU A 233 10.10 18.20 27.75
C GLU A 233 10.77 16.97 28.36
N VAL A 234 10.26 16.53 29.52
CA VAL A 234 10.71 15.34 30.25
C VAL A 234 9.59 14.31 30.25
N TYR A 235 9.92 13.08 29.85
CA TYR A 235 9.03 11.95 29.76
C TYR A 235 9.50 10.83 30.71
N ILE A 236 8.55 10.20 31.39
CA ILE A 236 8.77 9.03 32.24
C ILE A 236 7.79 7.94 31.81
N ASN A 237 8.29 6.78 31.41
CA ASN A 237 7.50 5.63 30.92
C ASN A 237 6.52 6.04 29.81
N GLY A 238 7.04 6.70 28.77
CA GLY A 238 6.29 7.11 27.58
C GLY A 238 5.35 8.30 27.79
N LYS A 239 5.18 8.80 29.02
CA LYS A 239 4.27 9.91 29.34
C LYS A 239 5.04 11.16 29.73
N GLN A 240 4.63 12.31 29.20
CA GLN A 240 5.17 13.61 29.58
C GLN A 240 4.91 13.88 31.08
N ARG A 241 5.94 14.33 31.80
CA ARG A 241 5.92 14.60 33.25
C ARG A 241 6.47 15.98 33.63
N GLY A 242 7.06 16.70 32.68
CA GLY A 242 7.46 18.09 32.86
C GLY A 242 7.74 18.74 31.51
N SER A 243 7.60 20.06 31.46
CA SER A 243 7.98 20.90 30.33
C SER A 243 8.57 22.21 30.86
N ASN A 244 9.50 22.81 30.13
CA ASN A 244 10.08 24.11 30.44
C ASN A 244 10.69 24.74 29.18
N LYS A 245 11.01 26.03 29.21
CA LYS A 245 11.75 26.71 28.15
C LYS A 245 13.24 26.73 28.46
N VAL A 246 14.07 26.12 27.62
CA VAL A 246 15.53 26.27 27.63
C VAL A 246 15.93 27.05 26.39
N SER A 247 15.86 28.38 26.49
CA SER A 247 16.28 29.32 25.45
C SER A 247 17.79 29.28 25.19
N GLY A 248 18.23 29.94 24.12
CA GLY A 248 19.63 30.01 23.70
C GLY A 248 20.04 28.86 22.79
N GLU A 249 21.17 29.00 22.11
CA GLU A 249 21.63 28.08 21.09
C GLU A 249 22.54 26.99 21.67
N LEU A 250 22.53 25.80 21.06
CA LEU A 250 23.47 24.72 21.36
C LEU A 250 24.84 24.92 20.67
N SER A 251 24.99 25.99 19.89
CA SER A 251 26.23 26.36 19.19
C SER A 251 27.45 26.49 20.12
N ASN A 252 27.27 26.85 21.40
CA ASN A 252 28.37 26.94 22.38
C ASN A 252 28.87 25.59 22.92
N TRP A 253 28.39 24.46 22.38
CA TRP A 253 28.89 23.14 22.73
C TRP A 253 30.37 22.97 22.38
N SER A 254 31.13 22.41 23.33
CA SER A 254 32.56 22.17 23.16
C SER A 254 32.78 20.88 22.40
N ASP A 255 33.69 20.92 21.44
CA ASP A 255 34.05 19.76 20.62
C ASP A 255 35.10 18.84 21.23
N LYS A 256 35.57 19.17 22.44
CA LYS A 256 36.58 18.42 23.20
C LYS A 256 35.98 17.47 24.25
N PHE A 257 34.67 17.51 24.48
CA PHE A 257 34.03 16.73 25.54
C PHE A 257 33.80 15.27 25.15
N ARG A 258 34.02 14.38 26.10
CA ARG A 258 33.88 12.92 25.95
C ARG A 258 32.53 12.48 26.51
N LEU A 259 31.90 11.50 25.86
CA LEU A 259 30.67 10.89 26.38
C LEU A 259 31.04 9.95 27.53
N SER A 260 30.27 10.00 28.62
CA SER A 260 30.48 9.21 29.82
C SER A 260 29.15 8.69 30.38
N LEU A 261 29.15 7.46 30.88
CA LEU A 261 28.02 6.79 31.56
C LEU A 261 28.42 6.34 32.96
N ALA A 262 27.43 6.23 33.84
CA ALA A 262 27.53 5.79 35.23
C ALA A 262 28.45 6.62 36.16
N ASN A 263 29.23 7.56 35.62
CA ASN A 263 29.98 8.57 36.35
C ASN A 263 30.34 9.73 35.38
N GLU A 264 30.94 10.80 35.89
CA GLU A 264 31.61 11.81 35.08
C GLU A 264 33.13 11.53 34.97
N LEU A 265 33.84 12.35 34.19
CA LEU A 265 35.24 12.08 33.87
C LEU A 265 36.17 12.08 35.09
N THR A 266 35.89 12.90 36.11
CA THR A 266 36.65 12.95 37.38
C THR A 266 36.35 11.79 38.33
N GLY A 267 35.25 11.05 38.13
CA GLY A 267 34.88 9.92 38.99
C GLY A 267 34.08 10.25 40.26
N GLU A 268 33.75 11.53 40.50
CA GLU A 268 33.20 12.01 41.77
C GLU A 268 31.67 11.87 41.93
N ARG A 269 30.93 11.55 40.86
CA ARG A 269 29.45 11.51 40.86
C ARG A 269 28.92 10.17 40.33
N PRO A 270 29.31 9.03 40.94
CA PRO A 270 28.88 7.72 40.50
C PRO A 270 27.36 7.57 40.60
N TRP A 271 26.78 6.96 39.57
CA TRP A 271 25.42 6.42 39.58
C TRP A 271 25.50 4.90 39.58
N LEU A 272 24.79 4.28 40.52
CA LEU A 272 24.75 2.84 40.70
C LEU A 272 23.37 2.30 40.31
N GLY A 273 23.33 1.20 39.57
CA GLY A 273 22.11 0.66 38.97
C GLY A 273 22.38 -0.13 37.70
N GLU A 274 21.32 -0.47 36.97
CA GLU A 274 21.38 -1.21 35.71
C GLU A 274 21.13 -0.27 34.53
N LEU A 275 22.04 -0.25 33.55
CA LEU A 275 21.85 0.40 32.26
C LEU A 275 21.30 -0.63 31.26
N HIS A 276 20.13 -0.36 30.67
CA HIS A 276 19.47 -1.26 29.71
C HIS A 276 19.48 -0.67 28.28
N LEU A 277 19.32 0.64 28.13
CA LEU A 277 19.52 1.34 26.86
C LEU A 277 19.92 2.80 27.10
N ILE A 278 20.79 3.35 26.25
CA ILE A 278 21.06 4.79 26.14
C ILE A 278 21.01 5.17 24.66
N ALA A 279 20.21 6.18 24.29
CA ALA A 279 20.16 6.71 22.93
C ALA A 279 20.22 8.25 22.93
N ILE A 280 20.86 8.81 21.90
CA ILE A 280 20.98 10.27 21.72
C ILE A 280 20.61 10.59 20.27
N TYR A 281 19.69 11.54 20.08
CA TYR A 281 19.20 11.99 18.77
C TYR A 281 19.52 13.47 18.59
N SER A 282 19.82 13.90 17.36
CA SER A 282 20.04 15.31 17.00
C SER A 282 18.74 16.05 16.69
N ARG A 283 17.66 15.74 17.40
CA ARG A 283 16.35 16.39 17.30
C ARG A 283 15.51 16.15 18.55
N ALA A 284 14.43 16.92 18.71
CA ALA A 284 13.33 16.51 19.57
C ALA A 284 12.58 15.30 18.97
N LEU A 285 12.22 14.34 19.81
CA LEU A 285 11.19 13.33 19.53
C LEU A 285 9.81 13.88 19.94
N SER A 286 8.77 13.62 19.16
CA SER A 286 7.40 13.96 19.54
C SER A 286 6.89 13.05 20.68
N ALA A 287 5.80 13.44 21.35
CA ALA A 287 5.16 12.61 22.37
C ALA A 287 4.78 11.21 21.85
N GLN A 288 4.34 11.11 20.59
CA GLN A 288 4.04 9.83 19.94
C GLN A 288 5.30 9.01 19.68
N GLU A 289 6.39 9.63 19.21
CA GLU A 289 7.69 8.96 19.00
C GLU A 289 8.34 8.50 20.32
N VAL A 290 8.17 9.26 21.42
CA VAL A 290 8.62 8.85 22.76
C VAL A 290 7.75 7.71 23.32
N SER A 291 6.44 7.72 23.02
CA SER A 291 5.54 6.62 23.37
C SER A 291 5.86 5.35 22.57
N GLN A 292 6.17 5.48 21.28
CA GLN A 292 6.67 4.40 20.41
C GLN A 292 7.99 3.83 20.94
N ASN A 293 8.95 4.66 21.31
CA ASN A 293 10.22 4.21 21.92
C ASN A 293 10.03 3.57 23.30
N PHE A 294 8.98 3.95 24.04
CA PHE A 294 8.58 3.26 25.27
C PHE A 294 7.97 1.89 24.97
N ALA A 295 7.05 1.80 24.00
CA ALA A 295 6.42 0.56 23.58
C ALA A 295 7.43 -0.44 22.98
N ALA A 296 8.46 0.05 22.29
CA ALA A 296 9.57 -0.73 21.73
C ALA A 296 10.50 -1.35 22.80
N GLY A 297 10.44 -0.90 24.05
CA GLY A 297 11.29 -1.39 25.13
C GLY A 297 12.78 -1.03 24.99
N SER A 298 13.62 -1.67 25.82
CA SER A 298 15.06 -1.42 25.90
C SER A 298 15.92 -2.20 24.90
N ARG A 299 15.35 -3.12 24.09
CA ARG A 299 16.10 -4.02 23.20
C ARG A 299 15.78 -3.76 21.72
N PRO A 300 16.66 -3.11 20.93
CA PRO A 300 16.44 -2.87 19.51
C PRO A 300 16.86 -4.05 18.62
N ARG A 301 16.30 -4.12 17.40
CA ARG A 301 16.51 -5.19 16.40
C ARG A 301 17.66 -4.85 15.44
N ALA A 302 18.47 -5.82 15.03
CA ALA A 302 19.77 -5.59 14.36
C ALA A 302 19.75 -5.56 12.80
N THR A 303 20.42 -4.56 12.20
CA THR A 303 20.65 -4.40 10.74
C THR A 303 22.06 -3.84 10.42
N PRO A 304 22.77 -4.34 9.39
CA PRO A 304 24.02 -3.75 8.90
C PRO A 304 24.08 -3.38 7.40
N VAL A 305 24.56 -2.15 7.15
CA VAL A 305 25.58 -1.63 6.18
C VAL A 305 25.98 -2.38 4.89
N VAL A 306 26.35 -1.59 3.84
CA VAL A 306 26.87 -1.97 2.50
C VAL A 306 28.14 -1.17 2.16
N VAL A 307 29.17 -1.76 1.52
CA VAL A 307 30.26 -1.03 0.81
C VAL A 307 30.83 -1.80 -0.42
N ALA A 308 31.12 -1.06 -1.51
CA ALA A 308 32.01 -1.33 -2.67
C ALA A 308 31.61 -2.29 -3.83
N LYS A 309 32.22 -2.04 -5.01
CA LYS A 309 31.85 -2.51 -6.37
C LYS A 309 32.96 -3.35 -7.05
N VAL A 310 32.56 -4.29 -7.91
CA VAL A 310 33.35 -4.76 -9.08
C VAL A 310 32.38 -4.95 -10.28
N ASN A 311 32.83 -4.64 -11.52
CA ASN A 311 32.02 -4.73 -12.74
C ASN A 311 31.95 -6.16 -13.33
N SER A 312 30.78 -6.58 -13.82
CA SER A 312 30.60 -7.70 -14.77
C SER A 312 29.19 -7.65 -15.42
N PRO A 313 28.97 -8.29 -16.60
CA PRO A 313 27.97 -7.84 -17.57
C PRO A 313 26.51 -8.23 -17.30
N ASN A 314 25.60 -7.49 -17.94
CA ASN A 314 24.15 -7.55 -17.78
C ASN A 314 23.52 -8.90 -18.17
N SER A 315 23.30 -9.78 -17.19
CA SER A 315 22.14 -10.70 -17.20
C SER A 315 21.48 -10.70 -15.82
N SER A 316 20.18 -10.35 -15.79
CA SER A 316 19.35 -10.44 -14.59
C SER A 316 19.00 -11.90 -14.31
N ARG A 317 19.05 -12.32 -13.04
CA ARG A 317 18.50 -13.63 -12.64
C ARG A 317 16.99 -13.64 -12.74
N ILE A 318 16.44 -14.85 -12.74
CA ILE A 318 15.01 -15.08 -12.55
C ILE A 318 14.59 -14.74 -11.12
N SER A 319 13.67 -13.78 -10.99
CA SER A 319 13.02 -13.37 -9.73
C SER A 319 11.60 -13.95 -9.55
N GLY A 320 10.92 -14.32 -10.65
CA GLY A 320 9.56 -14.85 -10.61
C GLY A 320 9.48 -16.13 -9.78
N ASP A 321 8.52 -16.17 -8.84
CA ASP A 321 8.23 -17.31 -7.94
C ASP A 321 9.36 -17.71 -6.99
N LEU A 322 10.33 -16.82 -6.78
CA LEU A 322 11.42 -16.97 -5.82
C LEU A 322 10.90 -16.89 -4.38
N GLN A 323 11.06 -17.97 -3.62
CA GLN A 323 10.53 -18.12 -2.25
C GLN A 323 11.58 -17.88 -1.17
N ALA A 324 12.85 -18.18 -1.43
CA ALA A 324 13.96 -17.91 -0.53
C ALA A 324 15.24 -17.68 -1.34
N LEU A 325 16.07 -16.73 -0.91
CA LEU A 325 17.36 -16.42 -1.54
C LEU A 325 18.40 -16.08 -0.48
N TYR A 326 19.48 -16.83 -0.44
CA TYR A 326 20.62 -16.59 0.43
C TYR A 326 21.82 -16.28 -0.44
N THR A 327 22.28 -15.02 -0.42
CA THR A 327 23.55 -14.59 -1.01
C THR A 327 24.56 -14.42 0.12
N PHE A 328 25.76 -14.96 -0.05
CA PHE A 328 26.79 -14.99 1.00
C PHE A 328 27.84 -13.89 0.81
N GLU A 329 27.42 -12.73 0.31
CA GLU A 329 28.20 -11.48 0.34
C GLU A 329 28.77 -11.22 1.75
N ALA A 330 29.93 -10.55 1.83
CA ALA A 330 30.74 -10.38 3.03
C ALA A 330 29.93 -10.07 4.31
N GLY A 331 29.64 -11.13 5.07
CA GLY A 331 28.79 -11.08 6.26
C GLY A 331 29.57 -11.11 7.57
N GLN A 332 28.86 -10.88 8.67
CA GLN A 332 29.36 -11.04 10.04
C GLN A 332 28.24 -11.58 10.94
N GLY A 333 28.62 -12.32 11.99
CA GLY A 333 27.68 -12.91 12.94
C GLY A 333 27.16 -14.29 12.54
N ASP A 334 26.11 -14.73 13.23
CA ASP A 334 25.55 -16.08 13.21
C ASP A 334 24.21 -16.19 12.45
N ILE A 335 23.85 -15.20 11.62
CA ILE A 335 22.60 -15.19 10.85
C ILE A 335 22.88 -15.02 9.35
N VAL A 336 22.44 -15.99 8.55
CA VAL A 336 22.35 -15.88 7.09
C VAL A 336 20.96 -15.35 6.75
N ARG A 337 20.90 -14.15 6.15
CA ARG A 337 19.61 -13.51 5.84
C ARG A 337 19.03 -13.95 4.52
N ASP A 338 17.71 -14.09 4.51
CA ASP A 338 16.90 -14.27 3.32
C ASP A 338 16.65 -12.93 2.62
N ARG A 339 17.03 -12.87 1.34
CA ARG A 339 17.00 -11.70 0.46
C ARG A 339 15.99 -11.83 -0.69
N SER A 340 15.11 -12.84 -0.66
CA SER A 340 14.13 -13.08 -1.74
C SER A 340 13.14 -11.94 -1.95
N GLY A 341 12.82 -11.18 -0.90
CA GLY A 341 11.71 -10.21 -0.90
C GLY A 341 10.32 -10.86 -0.79
N ALA A 342 10.23 -12.20 -0.79
CA ALA A 342 8.98 -12.94 -0.74
C ALA A 342 8.50 -13.18 0.70
N GLY A 343 7.45 -12.46 1.12
CA GLY A 343 6.81 -12.63 2.42
C GLY A 343 7.73 -12.45 3.63
N LYS A 344 7.39 -13.09 4.75
CA LYS A 344 8.24 -13.09 5.97
C LYS A 344 9.58 -13.76 5.66
N ARG A 345 10.69 -13.07 6.01
CA ARG A 345 12.05 -13.59 5.84
C ARG A 345 12.26 -14.91 6.57
N LEU A 346 12.86 -15.87 5.87
CA LEU A 346 13.28 -17.15 6.43
C LEU A 346 14.78 -17.08 6.78
N ASP A 347 15.15 -16.18 7.70
CA ASP A 347 16.54 -16.02 8.15
C ASP A 347 17.03 -17.30 8.88
N LEU A 348 18.27 -17.71 8.62
CA LEU A 348 18.86 -18.96 9.11
C LEU A 348 19.93 -18.69 10.17
N LYS A 349 19.87 -19.41 11.29
CA LYS A 349 20.86 -19.32 12.35
C LYS A 349 21.96 -20.37 12.19
N ILE A 350 23.21 -19.90 12.24
CA ILE A 350 24.43 -20.72 12.27
C ILE A 350 24.63 -21.20 13.71
N GLU A 351 24.45 -22.49 13.96
CA GLU A 351 24.48 -23.10 15.29
C GLU A 351 25.86 -22.98 15.95
N LYS A 352 26.95 -23.16 15.19
CA LYS A 352 28.33 -23.01 15.66
C LYS A 352 29.07 -22.00 14.77
N PRO A 353 29.09 -20.70 15.12
CA PRO A 353 29.75 -19.68 14.30
C PRO A 353 31.25 -19.91 14.08
N ALA A 354 31.93 -20.55 15.04
CA ALA A 354 33.35 -20.93 14.89
C ALA A 354 33.60 -22.06 13.87
N ALA A 355 32.56 -22.76 13.42
CA ALA A 355 32.63 -23.79 12.39
C ALA A 355 32.47 -23.23 10.96
N VAL A 356 32.18 -21.94 10.82
CA VAL A 356 32.11 -21.25 9.53
C VAL A 356 33.10 -20.09 9.46
N GLN A 357 33.37 -19.63 8.24
CA GLN A 357 34.05 -18.37 7.98
C GLN A 357 33.33 -17.62 6.86
N TRP A 358 32.91 -16.38 7.14
CA TRP A 358 32.46 -15.45 6.10
C TRP A 358 33.64 -15.02 5.22
N GLN A 359 33.42 -15.02 3.91
CA GLN A 359 34.35 -14.62 2.87
C GLN A 359 33.65 -13.64 1.91
N GLU A 360 34.39 -13.05 0.98
CA GLU A 360 33.79 -12.18 -0.04
C GLU A 360 32.97 -13.02 -1.03
N GLY A 361 31.63 -13.00 -0.86
CA GLY A 361 30.70 -13.74 -1.72
C GLY A 361 30.46 -15.20 -1.34
N ALA A 362 31.04 -15.68 -0.23
CA ALA A 362 30.88 -17.05 0.23
C ALA A 362 30.82 -17.20 1.76
N LEU A 363 30.19 -18.28 2.22
CA LEU A 363 30.28 -18.79 3.59
C LEU A 363 30.95 -20.16 3.58
N ALA A 364 32.19 -20.23 4.06
CA ALA A 364 32.98 -21.44 4.13
C ALA A 364 32.66 -22.24 5.39
N VAL A 365 32.04 -23.41 5.25
CA VAL A 365 31.77 -24.36 6.34
C VAL A 365 32.99 -25.26 6.52
N ARG A 366 33.69 -25.06 7.64
CA ARG A 366 34.98 -25.69 7.97
C ARG A 366 34.86 -26.89 8.90
N SER A 367 33.78 -26.99 9.66
CA SER A 367 33.48 -28.15 10.52
C SER A 367 31.96 -28.31 10.73
N SER A 368 31.55 -29.42 11.35
CA SER A 368 30.13 -29.79 11.47
C SER A 368 29.30 -28.75 12.28
N THR A 369 28.41 -28.06 11.56
CA THR A 369 27.46 -27.07 12.09
C THR A 369 26.19 -27.08 11.25
N ARG A 370 25.07 -26.71 11.87
CA ARG A 370 23.80 -26.50 11.17
C ARG A 370 23.57 -25.02 10.89
N ILE A 371 22.99 -24.69 9.74
CA ILE A 371 22.58 -23.32 9.38
C ILE A 371 21.07 -23.34 9.11
N SER A 372 20.25 -23.22 10.15
CA SER A 372 18.82 -23.57 10.10
C SER A 372 17.89 -22.42 10.49
N ALA A 373 16.72 -22.36 9.85
CA ALA A 373 15.61 -21.53 10.28
C ALA A 373 15.18 -21.92 11.71
N ALA A 374 14.81 -20.92 12.52
CA ALA A 374 14.26 -21.18 13.85
C ALA A 374 12.88 -21.86 13.76
N GLU A 375 12.03 -21.33 12.89
CA GLU A 375 10.64 -21.73 12.65
C GLU A 375 10.47 -22.64 11.42
N PRO A 376 9.33 -23.36 11.32
CA PRO A 376 8.97 -24.09 10.11
C PRO A 376 8.94 -23.20 8.87
N ALA A 377 9.40 -23.72 7.74
CA ALA A 377 9.58 -22.94 6.50
C ALA A 377 8.28 -22.75 5.71
N LYS A 378 7.19 -22.35 6.39
CA LYS A 378 5.82 -22.31 5.85
C LYS A 378 5.72 -21.64 4.47
N LYS A 379 6.35 -20.48 4.25
CA LYS A 379 6.31 -19.85 2.92
C LYS A 379 6.83 -20.73 1.78
N ILE A 380 7.87 -21.55 2.00
CA ILE A 380 8.34 -22.54 1.01
C ILE A 380 7.34 -23.69 0.90
N ILE A 381 6.86 -24.20 2.03
CA ILE A 381 5.96 -25.35 2.08
C ILE A 381 4.62 -25.04 1.41
N ASP A 382 3.98 -23.92 1.77
CA ASP A 382 2.67 -23.49 1.28
C ASP A 382 2.72 -23.08 -0.20
N SER A 383 3.82 -22.46 -0.65
CA SER A 383 4.00 -22.11 -2.07
C SER A 383 4.21 -23.35 -2.95
N VAL A 384 5.03 -24.31 -2.51
CA VAL A 384 5.29 -25.55 -3.24
C VAL A 384 4.07 -26.51 -3.19
N LYS A 385 3.34 -26.57 -2.07
CA LYS A 385 2.04 -27.26 -1.98
C LYS A 385 1.04 -26.70 -3.01
N ARG A 386 0.94 -25.37 -3.14
CA ARG A 386 -0.02 -24.71 -4.04
C ARG A 386 0.33 -24.88 -5.52
N SER A 387 1.61 -24.83 -5.90
CA SER A 387 2.02 -24.96 -7.30
C SER A 387 2.24 -26.39 -7.78
N ASN A 388 2.32 -27.34 -6.84
CA ASN A 388 2.85 -28.70 -7.04
C ASN A 388 4.23 -28.73 -7.75
N ALA A 389 5.01 -27.65 -7.69
CA ALA A 389 6.25 -27.51 -8.45
C ALA A 389 7.36 -26.83 -7.62
N ILE A 390 8.61 -27.19 -7.89
CA ILE A 390 9.76 -26.68 -7.15
C ILE A 390 11.02 -26.58 -8.03
N SER A 391 11.84 -25.57 -7.79
CA SER A 391 13.26 -25.59 -8.16
C SER A 391 14.15 -25.26 -6.98
N ILE A 392 15.27 -25.96 -6.88
CA ILE A 392 16.29 -25.83 -5.85
C ILE A 392 17.59 -25.48 -6.57
N GLU A 393 18.13 -24.29 -6.34
CA GLU A 393 19.39 -23.82 -6.92
C GLU A 393 20.44 -23.61 -5.82
N ALA A 394 21.67 -24.04 -6.10
CA ALA A 394 22.82 -23.82 -5.25
C ALA A 394 24.07 -23.50 -6.08
N TRP A 395 24.86 -22.52 -5.64
CA TRP A 395 26.24 -22.33 -6.05
C TRP A 395 27.15 -22.75 -4.90
N VAL A 396 27.93 -23.80 -5.10
CA VAL A 396 28.68 -24.47 -4.03
C VAL A 396 30.06 -24.90 -4.48
N LYS A 397 30.98 -24.98 -3.52
CA LYS A 397 32.31 -25.56 -3.70
C LYS A 397 32.60 -26.52 -2.53
N PRO A 398 32.31 -27.83 -2.70
CA PRO A 398 32.70 -28.87 -1.73
C PRO A 398 34.14 -28.76 -1.27
N ALA A 399 34.39 -29.00 0.03
CA ALA A 399 35.74 -29.08 0.58
C ALA A 399 36.52 -30.29 0.01
N ASP A 400 35.82 -31.39 -0.22
CA ASP A 400 36.33 -32.60 -0.85
C ASP A 400 35.23 -33.37 -1.63
N ILE A 401 35.67 -34.39 -2.39
CA ILE A 401 34.83 -35.25 -3.26
C ILE A 401 34.59 -36.66 -2.68
N LYS A 402 34.76 -36.83 -1.36
CA LYS A 402 34.61 -38.10 -0.62
C LYS A 402 33.69 -37.96 0.60
N GLN A 403 32.86 -36.91 0.66
CA GLN A 403 31.94 -36.70 1.77
C GLN A 403 30.91 -37.82 1.85
N ASN A 404 30.84 -38.47 3.02
CA ASN A 404 29.97 -39.61 3.30
C ASN A 404 28.50 -39.19 3.33
N GLY A 405 27.67 -39.80 2.49
CA GLY A 405 26.49 -39.12 2.00
C GLY A 405 25.10 -39.69 2.32
N PRO A 406 24.05 -39.00 1.83
CA PRO A 406 24.13 -37.67 1.22
C PRO A 406 24.39 -36.58 2.28
N ALA A 407 25.54 -35.93 2.23
CA ALA A 407 25.90 -34.81 3.09
C ALA A 407 24.98 -33.62 2.74
N ARG A 408 24.38 -32.95 3.73
CA ARG A 408 23.29 -31.99 3.46
C ARG A 408 23.80 -30.64 2.99
N VAL A 409 23.70 -30.37 1.70
CA VAL A 409 23.90 -29.01 1.17
C VAL A 409 22.70 -28.15 1.55
N ILE A 410 21.49 -28.63 1.25
CA ILE A 410 20.19 -28.01 1.56
C ILE A 410 19.22 -29.10 2.03
N THR A 411 18.44 -28.84 3.07
CA THR A 411 17.36 -29.75 3.48
C THR A 411 16.16 -29.01 4.09
N LEU A 412 14.98 -29.59 3.91
CA LEU A 412 13.73 -29.19 4.57
C LEU A 412 13.13 -30.44 5.19
N SER A 413 13.37 -30.63 6.48
CA SER A 413 13.25 -31.94 7.14
C SER A 413 12.93 -31.83 8.63
N ALA A 414 12.66 -32.98 9.25
CA ALA A 414 12.75 -33.16 10.70
C ALA A 414 14.08 -33.86 11.09
N ASP A 415 14.50 -34.87 10.31
CA ASP A 415 15.63 -35.75 10.63
C ASP A 415 16.14 -36.50 9.38
N SER A 416 17.09 -37.43 9.57
CA SER A 416 17.69 -38.22 8.48
C SER A 416 16.79 -39.32 7.89
N GLY A 417 15.57 -39.52 8.41
CA GLY A 417 14.51 -40.38 7.87
C GLY A 417 13.26 -39.65 7.34
N GLN A 418 13.00 -38.41 7.74
CA GLN A 418 11.79 -37.65 7.38
C GLN A 418 12.08 -36.27 6.80
N ARG A 419 11.63 -36.04 5.55
CA ARG A 419 11.85 -34.78 4.82
C ARG A 419 10.70 -34.39 3.91
N ASN A 420 10.65 -33.11 3.56
CA ASN A 420 9.95 -32.62 2.37
C ASN A 420 10.92 -32.66 1.17
N PHE A 421 12.15 -32.16 1.34
CA PHE A 421 13.22 -32.38 0.36
C PHE A 421 14.64 -32.28 0.94
N THR A 422 15.63 -32.74 0.18
CA THR A 422 17.07 -32.57 0.41
C THR A 422 17.81 -32.49 -0.92
N LEU A 423 18.75 -31.55 -1.05
CA LEU A 423 19.88 -31.62 -1.98
C LEU A 423 21.14 -31.97 -1.18
N GLY A 424 21.84 -33.04 -1.56
CA GLY A 424 23.03 -33.49 -0.86
C GLY A 424 24.12 -34.04 -1.77
N GLN A 425 25.28 -34.35 -1.18
CA GLN A 425 26.45 -34.90 -1.87
C GLN A 425 26.76 -36.31 -1.36
N GLU A 426 26.91 -37.27 -2.28
CA GLU A 426 27.38 -38.63 -2.03
C GLU A 426 28.70 -38.82 -2.79
N GLY A 427 29.83 -38.81 -2.07
CA GLY A 427 31.15 -38.86 -2.70
C GLY A 427 31.36 -37.74 -3.73
N ASN A 428 31.43 -38.11 -5.02
CA ASN A 428 31.63 -37.19 -6.14
C ASN A 428 30.34 -36.92 -6.97
N SER A 429 29.16 -37.26 -6.43
CA SER A 429 27.85 -37.00 -7.04
C SER A 429 26.97 -36.13 -6.14
N TYR A 430 26.04 -35.38 -6.74
CA TYR A 430 24.92 -34.75 -6.04
C TYR A 430 23.66 -35.61 -6.18
N GLU A 431 22.85 -35.71 -5.13
CA GLU A 431 21.51 -36.32 -5.22
C GLU A 431 20.43 -35.46 -4.56
N VAL A 432 19.21 -35.57 -5.12
CA VAL A 432 18.00 -34.95 -4.55
C VAL A 432 17.01 -36.01 -4.09
N ARG A 433 16.63 -35.94 -2.81
CA ARG A 433 15.51 -36.71 -2.25
C ARG A 433 14.33 -35.76 -2.10
N LEU A 434 13.21 -36.10 -2.73
CA LEU A 434 12.02 -35.26 -2.79
C LEU A 434 10.82 -36.08 -2.36
N ARG A 435 10.12 -35.65 -1.30
CA ARG A 435 8.89 -36.29 -0.85
C ARG A 435 7.73 -35.82 -1.73
N THR A 436 6.93 -36.78 -2.16
CA THR A 436 5.61 -36.62 -2.80
C THR A 436 4.66 -37.67 -2.21
N THR A 437 3.40 -37.69 -2.64
CA THR A 437 2.48 -38.81 -2.34
C THR A 437 2.89 -40.15 -2.97
N SER A 438 3.88 -40.19 -3.87
CA SER A 438 4.35 -41.43 -4.54
C SER A 438 5.77 -41.86 -4.17
N THR A 439 6.42 -41.16 -3.23
CA THR A 439 7.73 -41.55 -2.67
C THR A 439 7.60 -41.85 -1.17
N SER A 440 8.61 -42.49 -0.58
CA SER A 440 8.64 -42.64 0.88
C SER A 440 8.68 -41.28 1.62
N THR A 441 8.40 -41.28 2.93
CA THR A 441 8.61 -40.13 3.84
C THR A 441 10.04 -39.58 3.82
N ASN A 442 10.99 -40.38 3.33
CA ASN A 442 12.40 -40.05 3.18
C ASN A 442 12.75 -39.53 1.76
N GLY A 443 11.77 -39.34 0.87
CA GLY A 443 11.97 -38.87 -0.50
C GLY A 443 12.69 -39.86 -1.42
N ILE A 444 12.53 -41.17 -1.17
CA ILE A 444 13.12 -42.27 -1.96
C ILE A 444 12.07 -42.76 -2.97
N PRO A 445 12.42 -43.03 -4.25
CA PRO A 445 13.78 -43.09 -4.81
C PRO A 445 14.42 -41.72 -5.13
N ALA A 446 15.67 -41.55 -4.69
CA ALA A 446 16.48 -40.35 -4.92
C ALA A 446 16.72 -40.06 -6.41
N THR A 447 17.07 -38.81 -6.73
CA THR A 447 17.42 -38.34 -8.08
C THR A 447 18.92 -38.02 -8.10
N PRO A 448 19.79 -38.97 -8.45
CA PRO A 448 21.22 -38.73 -8.52
C PRO A 448 21.61 -38.00 -9.81
N ALA A 449 22.66 -37.18 -9.71
CA ALA A 449 23.44 -36.73 -10.84
C ALA A 449 24.49 -37.81 -11.21
N PRO A 450 25.08 -37.76 -12.41
CA PRO A 450 26.23 -38.58 -12.76
C PRO A 450 27.40 -38.41 -11.78
N ALA A 451 28.26 -39.44 -11.68
CA ALA A 451 29.52 -39.33 -10.95
C ALA A 451 30.42 -38.23 -11.53
N ASN A 452 31.27 -37.63 -10.69
CA ASN A 452 32.13 -36.49 -11.01
C ASN A 452 31.38 -35.17 -11.28
N THR A 453 30.16 -35.01 -10.77
CA THR A 453 29.43 -33.73 -10.78
C THR A 453 29.75 -32.88 -9.55
N ALA A 454 30.02 -33.47 -8.39
CA ALA A 454 30.57 -32.77 -7.24
C ALA A 454 32.10 -32.68 -7.38
N ARG A 455 32.63 -31.45 -7.36
CA ARG A 455 34.04 -31.11 -7.57
C ARG A 455 34.45 -30.01 -6.60
N THR A 456 35.75 -29.90 -6.29
CA THR A 456 36.29 -28.80 -5.46
C THR A 456 36.43 -27.46 -6.20
N SER A 457 35.91 -27.37 -7.44
CA SER A 457 35.66 -26.13 -8.17
C SER A 457 34.27 -25.58 -7.85
N LEU A 458 34.08 -24.26 -7.91
CA LEU A 458 32.76 -23.65 -7.81
C LEU A 458 31.82 -24.26 -8.86
N THR A 459 30.67 -24.74 -8.41
CA THR A 459 29.71 -25.52 -9.20
C THR A 459 28.30 -24.98 -8.99
N HIS A 460 27.60 -24.71 -10.08
CA HIS A 460 26.17 -24.41 -10.08
C HIS A 460 25.39 -25.71 -10.18
N VAL A 461 24.52 -25.99 -9.22
CA VAL A 461 23.68 -27.19 -9.17
C VAL A 461 22.23 -26.74 -9.08
N VAL A 462 21.39 -27.22 -10.00
CA VAL A 462 19.95 -26.95 -9.98
C VAL A 462 19.18 -28.25 -10.09
N TYR A 463 18.14 -28.40 -9.29
CA TYR A 463 17.10 -29.40 -9.46
C TYR A 463 15.79 -28.71 -9.75
N THR A 464 15.04 -29.19 -10.74
CA THR A 464 13.69 -28.70 -11.06
C THR A 464 12.71 -29.87 -11.09
N ARG A 465 11.45 -29.63 -10.68
CA ARG A 465 10.33 -30.57 -10.80
C ARG A 465 9.04 -29.81 -11.10
N ASP A 466 8.42 -30.12 -12.23
CA ASP A 466 7.14 -29.53 -12.63
C ASP A 466 5.92 -30.22 -12.00
N ALA A 467 4.74 -29.60 -12.10
CA ALA A 467 3.49 -30.14 -11.56
C ALA A 467 3.09 -31.48 -12.17
N ALA A 468 3.57 -31.82 -13.38
CA ALA A 468 3.34 -33.12 -14.00
C ALA A 468 4.28 -34.21 -13.46
N GLY A 469 5.30 -33.86 -12.68
CA GLY A 469 6.29 -34.78 -12.15
C GLY A 469 7.50 -35.04 -13.04
N ASN A 470 7.78 -34.19 -14.02
CA ASN A 470 9.04 -34.25 -14.76
C ASN A 470 10.12 -33.57 -13.91
N ALA A 471 11.18 -34.30 -13.54
CA ALA A 471 12.26 -33.80 -12.71
C ALA A 471 13.59 -33.82 -13.46
N SER A 472 14.41 -32.78 -13.32
CA SER A 472 15.72 -32.67 -13.97
C SER A 472 16.79 -32.13 -13.03
N VAL A 473 18.01 -32.62 -13.18
CA VAL A 473 19.21 -32.11 -12.50
C VAL A 473 20.12 -31.44 -13.52
N TYR A 474 20.61 -30.26 -13.19
CA TYR A 474 21.52 -29.45 -14.01
C TYR A 474 22.79 -29.17 -13.22
N VAL A 475 23.92 -29.15 -13.94
CA VAL A 475 25.23 -28.77 -13.41
C VAL A 475 25.86 -27.79 -14.39
N ASN A 476 26.25 -26.60 -13.90
CA ASN A 476 26.84 -25.52 -14.68
C ASN A 476 26.01 -25.16 -15.93
N GLY A 477 24.72 -24.86 -15.71
CA GLY A 477 23.73 -24.56 -16.76
C GLY A 477 23.24 -25.77 -17.58
N LYS A 478 23.96 -26.91 -17.57
CA LYS A 478 23.68 -28.06 -18.44
C LYS A 478 22.94 -29.18 -17.72
N GLN A 479 21.84 -29.65 -18.30
CA GLN A 479 21.09 -30.80 -17.81
C GLN A 479 21.97 -32.07 -17.82
N GLN A 480 22.04 -32.77 -16.68
CA GLN A 480 22.85 -33.98 -16.47
C GLN A 480 22.00 -35.24 -16.30
N ALA A 481 20.79 -35.10 -15.76
CA ALA A 481 19.85 -36.20 -15.54
C ALA A 481 18.41 -35.70 -15.65
N SER A 482 17.49 -36.59 -16.02
CA SER A 482 16.04 -36.36 -15.94
C SER A 482 15.33 -37.68 -15.66
N LYS A 483 14.25 -37.63 -14.88
CA LYS A 483 13.37 -38.76 -14.60
C LYS A 483 11.98 -38.29 -14.20
N LYS A 484 11.01 -39.22 -14.14
CA LYS A 484 9.71 -38.97 -13.52
C LYS A 484 9.81 -39.06 -11.99
N VAL A 485 9.30 -38.05 -11.29
CA VAL A 485 8.98 -38.06 -9.85
C VAL A 485 7.50 -37.70 -9.71
N ALA A 486 6.66 -38.72 -9.83
CA ALA A 486 5.20 -38.62 -9.73
C ALA A 486 4.74 -38.28 -8.30
N GLY A 487 3.44 -38.02 -8.14
CA GLY A 487 2.80 -37.71 -6.87
C GLY A 487 2.77 -36.22 -6.53
N GLU A 488 2.03 -35.87 -5.49
CA GLU A 488 1.72 -34.49 -5.12
C GLU A 488 2.50 -34.03 -3.87
N PHE A 489 2.67 -32.71 -3.71
CA PHE A 489 3.26 -32.13 -2.51
C PHE A 489 2.27 -31.92 -1.34
N SER A 490 0.98 -32.24 -1.51
CA SER A 490 -0.04 -32.14 -0.46
C SER A 490 0.36 -32.85 0.84
N GLY A 491 1.08 -33.98 0.75
CA GLY A 491 1.61 -34.74 1.89
C GLY A 491 2.87 -34.17 2.55
N TRP A 492 3.31 -32.96 2.21
CA TRP A 492 4.40 -32.26 2.91
C TRP A 492 4.01 -31.86 4.33
N ASN A 493 4.97 -31.93 5.25
CA ASN A 493 4.76 -31.56 6.65
C ASN A 493 5.05 -30.07 6.87
N ASP A 494 4.10 -29.35 7.49
CA ASP A 494 4.13 -27.90 7.70
C ASP A 494 4.98 -27.44 8.91
N GLY A 495 5.50 -28.41 9.68
CA GLY A 495 6.39 -28.21 10.82
C GLY A 495 7.89 -28.37 10.50
N PHE A 496 8.25 -28.77 9.28
CA PHE A 496 9.65 -28.98 8.90
C PHE A 496 10.41 -27.66 8.72
N ARG A 497 11.68 -27.65 9.15
CA ARG A 497 12.54 -26.45 9.13
C ARG A 497 13.58 -26.54 8.03
N PHE A 498 13.86 -25.41 7.40
CA PHE A 498 14.87 -25.30 6.37
C PHE A 498 16.27 -25.20 6.99
N SER A 499 17.24 -25.92 6.41
CA SER A 499 18.61 -26.01 6.91
C SER A 499 19.62 -26.15 5.79
N LEU A 500 20.79 -25.54 5.95
CA LEU A 500 21.96 -25.68 5.10
C LEU A 500 23.10 -26.34 5.88
N ALA A 501 24.03 -26.95 5.13
CA ALA A 501 25.28 -27.54 5.61
C ALA A 501 25.18 -28.73 6.61
N ASN A 502 24.00 -29.03 7.16
CA ASN A 502 23.75 -30.25 7.93
C ASN A 502 22.25 -30.58 8.01
N GLU A 503 21.94 -31.82 8.39
CA GLU A 503 20.62 -32.25 8.83
C GLU A 503 20.24 -31.59 10.16
N LEU A 504 18.95 -31.51 10.48
CA LEU A 504 18.51 -31.00 11.78
C LEU A 504 19.12 -31.75 12.96
N THR A 505 19.31 -33.07 12.83
CA THR A 505 19.95 -33.97 13.81
C THR A 505 21.47 -33.83 13.89
N GLY A 506 22.12 -33.12 12.96
CA GLY A 506 23.57 -32.85 12.99
C GLY A 506 24.48 -33.99 12.49
N ASP A 507 23.91 -35.14 12.11
CA ASP A 507 24.60 -36.38 11.72
C ASP A 507 25.06 -36.43 10.25
N ARG A 508 24.70 -35.44 9.42
CA ARG A 508 24.98 -35.42 7.97
C ARG A 508 25.64 -34.10 7.52
N PRO A 509 26.77 -33.71 8.12
CA PRO A 509 27.45 -32.46 7.79
C PRO A 509 27.94 -32.46 6.34
N TRP A 510 27.81 -31.31 5.70
CA TRP A 510 28.44 -30.97 4.43
C TRP A 510 29.47 -29.86 4.67
N LEU A 511 30.67 -30.05 4.15
CA LEU A 511 31.80 -29.13 4.27
C LEU A 511 32.12 -28.51 2.90
N GLY A 512 32.43 -27.22 2.88
CA GLY A 512 32.65 -26.46 1.64
C GLY A 512 32.14 -25.05 1.72
N GLU A 513 32.19 -24.34 0.60
CA GLU A 513 31.73 -22.95 0.48
C GLU A 513 30.32 -22.89 -0.12
N LEU A 514 29.41 -22.17 0.55
CA LEU A 514 28.11 -21.78 0.01
C LEU A 514 28.25 -20.37 -0.59
N HIS A 515 27.94 -20.20 -1.88
CA HIS A 515 28.04 -18.90 -2.58
C HIS A 515 26.65 -18.32 -2.88
N LEU A 516 25.66 -19.16 -3.21
CA LEU A 516 24.25 -18.79 -3.36
C LEU A 516 23.36 -20.00 -3.08
N VAL A 517 22.19 -19.79 -2.45
CA VAL A 517 21.10 -20.78 -2.40
C VAL A 517 19.79 -20.09 -2.73
N ALA A 518 19.00 -20.64 -3.67
CA ALA A 518 17.68 -20.14 -4.03
C ALA A 518 16.64 -21.27 -4.12
N ILE A 519 15.41 -20.98 -3.70
CA ILE A 519 14.26 -21.90 -3.78
C ILE A 519 13.13 -21.20 -4.53
N TYR A 520 12.57 -21.86 -5.53
CA TYR A 520 11.45 -21.37 -6.34
C TYR A 520 10.24 -22.28 -6.20
N SER A 521 9.03 -21.73 -6.17
CA SER A 521 7.77 -22.49 -6.16
C SER A 521 7.28 -22.88 -7.56
N ARG A 522 8.19 -23.08 -8.50
CA ARG A 522 7.91 -23.60 -9.85
C ARG A 522 9.10 -24.34 -10.44
N SER A 523 8.89 -25.04 -11.55
CA SER A 523 9.99 -25.55 -12.37
C SER A 523 10.60 -24.42 -13.19
N LEU A 524 11.94 -24.27 -13.13
CA LEU A 524 12.68 -23.44 -14.08
C LEU A 524 12.91 -24.22 -15.38
N SER A 525 12.77 -23.55 -16.52
CA SER A 525 13.09 -24.09 -17.84
C SER A 525 14.61 -24.12 -18.10
N ASN A 526 15.05 -24.92 -19.07
CA ASN A 526 16.47 -25.01 -19.46
C ASN A 526 17.10 -23.63 -19.77
N LYS A 527 16.32 -22.73 -20.39
CA LYS A 527 16.75 -21.36 -20.72
C LYS A 527 16.95 -20.51 -19.46
N GLU A 528 16.05 -20.65 -18.48
CA GLU A 528 16.11 -19.94 -17.20
C GLU A 528 17.24 -20.45 -16.30
N VAL A 529 17.49 -21.76 -16.28
CA VAL A 529 18.64 -22.34 -15.59
C VAL A 529 19.95 -21.83 -16.21
N GLN A 530 20.04 -21.78 -17.55
CA GLN A 530 21.20 -21.21 -18.25
C GLN A 530 21.35 -19.69 -17.99
N GLN A 531 20.25 -18.96 -17.85
CA GLN A 531 20.26 -17.53 -17.49
C GLN A 531 20.78 -17.32 -16.06
N ASN A 532 20.28 -18.08 -15.06
CA ASN A 532 20.79 -18.03 -13.69
C ASN A 532 22.26 -18.48 -13.60
N PHE A 533 22.70 -19.42 -14.43
CA PHE A 533 24.11 -19.79 -14.56
C PHE A 533 24.96 -18.62 -15.08
N THR A 534 24.49 -17.95 -16.15
CA THR A 534 25.19 -16.82 -16.79
C THR A 534 25.28 -15.60 -15.88
N ALA A 535 24.30 -15.42 -14.98
CA ALA A 535 24.31 -14.39 -13.93
C ALA A 535 25.28 -14.68 -12.76
N GLY A 536 26.08 -15.75 -12.83
CA GLY A 536 27.15 -16.10 -11.88
C GLY A 536 26.65 -16.54 -10.51
N SER A 537 27.42 -16.32 -9.44
CA SER A 537 27.05 -16.67 -8.05
C SER A 537 26.70 -15.47 -7.15
N THR A 538 27.00 -14.24 -7.55
CA THR A 538 27.06 -13.07 -6.63
C THR A 538 25.71 -12.43 -6.25
N GLY A 539 24.57 -12.91 -6.76
CA GLY A 539 23.23 -12.39 -6.44
C GLY A 539 22.90 -10.93 -6.84
N SER A 540 23.91 -10.16 -7.25
CA SER A 540 23.86 -8.69 -7.39
C SER A 540 22.82 -8.19 -8.41
N SER A 541 22.49 -9.00 -9.44
CA SER A 541 21.52 -8.63 -10.49
C SER A 541 20.03 -8.83 -10.12
N LEU A 542 19.72 -9.12 -8.84
CA LEU A 542 18.34 -9.11 -8.30
C LEU A 542 18.02 -7.89 -7.41
N ALA A 543 19.03 -7.15 -6.95
CA ALA A 543 18.85 -6.05 -6.00
C ALA A 543 18.63 -4.67 -6.66
N SER A 544 18.65 -4.58 -8.00
CA SER A 544 18.68 -3.31 -8.74
C SER A 544 17.30 -2.82 -9.23
N SER A 545 16.20 -3.23 -8.60
CA SER A 545 14.83 -2.84 -9.04
C SER A 545 14.16 -1.74 -8.22
N ILE A 546 14.75 -1.25 -7.12
CA ILE A 546 14.34 0.05 -6.56
C ILE A 546 15.53 0.86 -6.00
N ASP A 547 15.89 1.91 -6.70
CA ASP A 547 16.84 2.93 -6.25
C ASP A 547 16.19 3.79 -5.14
N LYS A 548 16.89 3.98 -4.02
CA LYS A 548 16.39 4.80 -2.90
C LYS A 548 16.07 6.25 -3.32
N GLY A 549 16.78 6.79 -4.31
CA GLY A 549 16.47 8.11 -4.86
C GLY A 549 15.17 8.14 -5.65
N GLN A 550 14.84 7.05 -6.34
CA GLN A 550 13.57 6.89 -7.06
C GLN A 550 12.40 6.65 -6.09
N GLN A 551 12.62 5.93 -4.98
CA GLN A 551 11.65 5.82 -3.88
C GLN A 551 11.34 7.17 -3.23
N LEU A 552 12.38 7.96 -2.92
CA LEU A 552 12.22 9.30 -2.38
C LEU A 552 11.43 10.19 -3.36
N PHE A 553 11.74 10.07 -4.66
CA PHE A 553 11.03 10.82 -5.69
C PHE A 553 9.55 10.44 -5.79
N GLU A 554 9.23 9.17 -6.06
CA GLU A 554 7.84 8.71 -6.23
C GLU A 554 7.01 8.90 -4.95
N GLY A 555 7.59 8.62 -3.79
CA GLY A 555 6.88 8.68 -2.51
C GLY A 555 6.68 10.09 -1.95
N GLN A 556 7.54 11.05 -2.28
CA GLN A 556 7.55 12.36 -1.60
C GLN A 556 7.80 13.57 -2.53
N ILE A 557 8.74 13.49 -3.48
CA ILE A 557 9.12 14.67 -4.29
C ILE A 557 8.16 14.92 -5.46
N ALA A 558 7.72 13.87 -6.16
CA ALA A 558 6.83 14.00 -7.29
C ALA A 558 5.48 14.60 -6.85
N GLY A 559 4.95 14.15 -5.70
CA GLY A 559 3.78 14.75 -5.06
C GLY A 559 4.02 16.18 -4.56
N LEU A 560 5.21 16.51 -4.05
CA LEU A 560 5.58 17.88 -3.67
C LEU A 560 5.57 18.82 -4.89
N LEU A 561 6.24 18.43 -5.97
CA LEU A 561 6.31 19.18 -7.22
C LEU A 561 4.92 19.31 -7.87
N ALA A 562 4.14 18.23 -7.94
CA ALA A 562 2.77 18.23 -8.46
C ALA A 562 1.88 19.23 -7.72
N ASN A 563 1.88 19.18 -6.38
CA ASN A 563 0.96 19.97 -5.58
C ASN A 563 1.39 21.44 -5.40
N GLN A 564 2.70 21.73 -5.35
CA GLN A 564 3.23 23.07 -5.08
C GLN A 564 3.75 23.82 -6.31
N CYS A 565 4.23 23.13 -7.34
CA CYS A 565 4.99 23.75 -8.45
C CYS A 565 4.27 23.68 -9.81
N LEU A 566 3.66 22.55 -10.17
CA LEU A 566 3.09 22.33 -11.52
C LEU A 566 1.84 23.17 -11.85
N GLU A 567 1.32 23.93 -10.88
CA GLU A 567 0.28 24.92 -11.15
C GLU A 567 0.80 26.04 -12.08
N CYS A 568 2.06 26.47 -11.89
CA CYS A 568 2.71 27.55 -12.65
C CYS A 568 3.88 27.09 -13.53
N HIS A 569 4.48 25.94 -13.22
CA HIS A 569 5.69 25.42 -13.86
C HIS A 569 5.42 24.05 -14.49
N ASP A 570 4.37 23.96 -15.30
CA ASP A 570 4.12 22.84 -16.21
C ASP A 570 4.38 23.27 -17.67
N ALA A 571 4.23 22.33 -18.60
CA ALA A 571 4.39 22.56 -20.03
C ALA A 571 3.48 23.67 -20.60
N ALA A 572 2.35 23.99 -19.96
CA ALA A 572 1.35 24.93 -20.47
C ALA A 572 1.60 26.38 -20.03
N ILE A 573 1.92 26.60 -18.76
CA ILE A 573 2.07 27.96 -18.20
C ILE A 573 3.52 28.42 -18.23
N ARG A 574 4.47 27.48 -18.08
CA ARG A 574 5.93 27.70 -18.21
C ARG A 574 6.42 29.02 -17.64
N LYS A 575 5.98 29.40 -16.43
CA LYS A 575 6.30 30.72 -15.88
C LYS A 575 7.82 30.85 -15.69
N GLY A 576 8.44 31.87 -16.32
CA GLY A 576 9.90 32.02 -16.40
C GLY A 576 10.58 30.98 -17.31
N GLY A 577 9.87 30.49 -18.34
CA GLY A 577 10.30 29.41 -19.24
C GLY A 577 10.29 28.00 -18.65
N LEU A 578 10.12 27.87 -17.33
CA LEU A 578 10.37 26.64 -16.57
C LEU A 578 9.20 25.65 -16.61
N ASP A 579 9.49 24.40 -17.00
CA ASP A 579 8.60 23.25 -16.89
C ASP A 579 9.24 22.18 -16.00
N LEU A 580 8.58 21.87 -14.88
CA LEU A 580 8.97 20.85 -13.91
C LEU A 580 8.15 19.55 -14.08
N SER A 581 7.20 19.49 -15.02
CA SER A 581 6.34 18.31 -15.22
C SER A 581 7.07 17.15 -15.91
N ALA A 582 8.13 17.43 -16.66
CA ALA A 582 8.96 16.43 -17.32
C ALA A 582 10.43 16.55 -16.91
N ARG A 583 11.08 15.41 -16.60
CA ARG A 583 12.47 15.33 -16.13
C ARG A 583 13.43 16.09 -17.03
N LYS A 584 13.34 15.86 -18.35
CA LYS A 584 14.21 16.49 -19.34
C LYS A 584 14.06 18.02 -19.37
N ALA A 585 12.84 18.54 -19.20
CA ALA A 585 12.59 19.97 -19.14
C ALA A 585 13.09 20.58 -17.82
N ALA A 586 12.84 19.91 -16.69
CA ALA A 586 13.28 20.34 -15.36
C ALA A 586 14.80 20.45 -15.23
N LEU A 587 15.56 19.58 -15.91
CA LEU A 587 17.03 19.63 -15.96
C LEU A 587 17.57 20.73 -16.89
N VAL A 588 16.87 21.06 -17.98
CA VAL A 588 17.23 22.19 -18.86
C VAL A 588 16.94 23.53 -18.17
N GLY A 589 15.84 23.60 -17.42
CA GLY A 589 15.43 24.79 -16.68
C GLY A 589 14.67 25.82 -17.52
N GLY A 590 14.71 27.07 -17.06
CA GLY A 590 13.93 28.19 -17.61
C GLY A 590 14.81 29.27 -18.23
N GLU A 591 14.25 30.48 -18.37
CA GLU A 591 14.92 31.66 -18.92
C GLU A 591 16.19 32.05 -18.14
N ASN A 592 16.22 31.73 -16.84
CA ASN A 592 17.33 32.03 -15.94
C ASN A 592 18.42 30.94 -15.90
N GLY A 593 18.27 29.84 -16.65
CA GLY A 593 19.20 28.71 -16.70
C GLY A 593 18.69 27.43 -16.02
N ALA A 594 19.63 26.51 -15.74
CA ALA A 594 19.35 25.16 -15.25
C ALA A 594 18.64 25.17 -13.88
N ALA A 595 17.41 24.67 -13.84
CA ALA A 595 16.62 24.65 -12.60
C ALA A 595 17.10 23.57 -11.61
N ILE A 596 17.54 22.42 -12.13
CA ILE A 596 18.05 21.30 -11.31
C ILE A 596 19.41 20.88 -11.85
N ILE A 597 20.43 20.94 -10.99
CA ILE A 597 21.76 20.39 -11.22
C ILE A 597 21.94 19.16 -10.31
N PRO A 598 21.86 17.93 -10.86
CA PRO A 598 21.97 16.69 -10.09
C PRO A 598 23.23 16.64 -9.22
N GLY A 599 23.03 16.38 -7.92
CA GLY A 599 24.10 16.32 -6.92
C GLY A 599 24.57 17.67 -6.38
N LYS A 600 23.94 18.78 -6.79
CA LYS A 600 24.35 20.14 -6.41
C LYS A 600 23.14 21.05 -6.17
N ALA A 601 22.46 20.89 -5.03
CA ALA A 601 21.33 21.75 -4.69
C ALA A 601 21.72 23.23 -4.58
N ALA A 602 22.89 23.54 -4.00
CA ALA A 602 23.38 24.92 -3.90
C ALA A 602 23.51 25.64 -5.26
N ASP A 603 23.86 24.91 -6.32
CA ASP A 603 24.00 25.44 -7.68
C ASP A 603 22.67 25.39 -8.48
N SER A 604 21.62 24.79 -7.91
CA SER A 604 20.33 24.56 -8.59
C SER A 604 19.36 25.72 -8.34
N LEU A 605 18.93 26.43 -9.39
CA LEU A 605 18.03 27.59 -9.26
C LEU A 605 16.70 27.22 -8.57
N LEU A 606 16.16 26.02 -8.80
CA LEU A 606 14.95 25.53 -8.13
C LEU A 606 15.12 25.52 -6.61
N TRP A 607 16.29 25.11 -6.12
CA TRP A 607 16.59 25.14 -4.70
C TRP A 607 16.78 26.56 -4.20
N GLN A 608 17.51 27.41 -4.91
CA GLN A 608 17.77 28.80 -4.49
C GLN A 608 16.47 29.60 -4.26
N TYR A 609 15.53 29.56 -5.22
CA TYR A 609 14.22 30.23 -5.09
C TYR A 609 13.31 29.62 -4.01
N VAL A 610 13.48 28.35 -3.67
CA VAL A 610 12.74 27.68 -2.58
C VAL A 610 13.39 27.97 -1.22
N GLU A 611 14.71 28.02 -1.14
CA GLU A 611 15.47 28.38 0.05
C GLU A 611 15.14 29.82 0.47
N SER A 612 15.15 30.77 -0.47
CA SER A 612 14.82 32.19 -0.24
C SER A 612 13.35 32.51 0.07
N ASN A 613 12.44 31.53 -0.04
CA ASN A 613 10.97 31.69 0.04
C ASN A 613 10.33 32.49 -1.11
N GLU A 614 11.04 32.78 -2.20
CA GLU A 614 10.46 33.42 -3.38
C GLU A 614 9.46 32.52 -4.13
N MET A 615 9.64 31.20 -4.03
CA MET A 615 8.72 30.20 -4.55
C MET A 615 8.19 29.25 -3.45
N PRO A 616 6.87 28.93 -3.46
CA PRO A 616 5.88 29.28 -4.48
C PRO A 616 5.33 30.70 -4.30
N SER A 617 5.45 31.52 -5.34
CA SER A 617 5.06 32.94 -5.29
C SER A 617 3.56 33.11 -5.04
N LYS A 618 3.20 34.05 -4.14
CA LYS A 618 1.81 34.36 -3.70
C LYS A 618 1.09 33.20 -2.97
N ARG A 619 1.83 32.24 -2.42
CA ARG A 619 1.33 31.18 -1.53
C ARG A 619 2.20 31.09 -0.28
N PRO A 620 1.79 30.33 0.75
CA PRO A 620 2.70 29.94 1.82
C PRO A 620 3.96 29.26 1.25
N PRO A 621 5.17 29.54 1.77
CA PRO A 621 6.38 28.84 1.36
C PRO A 621 6.33 27.36 1.74
N LEU A 622 7.18 26.55 1.10
CA LEU A 622 7.40 25.16 1.51
C LEU A 622 7.86 25.10 2.98
N SER A 623 7.35 24.14 3.73
CA SER A 623 7.81 23.87 5.10
C SER A 623 9.27 23.45 5.12
N ASP A 624 9.98 23.65 6.23
CA ASP A 624 11.39 23.22 6.36
C ASP A 624 11.59 21.73 6.07
N SER A 625 10.60 20.89 6.37
CA SER A 625 10.59 19.47 6.01
C SER A 625 10.50 19.25 4.48
N GLN A 626 9.62 19.96 3.79
CA GLN A 626 9.49 19.89 2.32
C GLN A 626 10.75 20.43 1.63
N LYS A 627 11.31 21.53 2.14
CA LYS A 627 12.60 22.07 1.67
C LYS A 627 13.72 21.06 1.85
N LYS A 628 13.87 20.48 3.05
CA LYS A 628 14.87 19.44 3.33
C LYS A 628 14.76 18.27 2.34
N LEU A 629 13.55 17.77 2.09
CA LEU A 629 13.30 16.69 1.13
C LEU A 629 13.72 17.07 -0.30
N LEU A 630 13.31 18.26 -0.77
CA LEU A 630 13.67 18.73 -2.11
C LEU A 630 15.20 18.84 -2.27
N ARG A 631 15.88 19.38 -1.25
CA ARG A 631 17.35 19.47 -1.22
C ARG A 631 18.01 18.10 -1.21
N GLU A 632 17.61 17.21 -0.31
CA GLU A 632 18.15 15.85 -0.18
C GLU A 632 17.99 15.06 -1.49
N TRP A 633 16.87 15.24 -2.19
CA TRP A 633 16.67 14.63 -3.50
C TRP A 633 17.60 15.20 -4.58
N ILE A 634 17.79 16.53 -4.65
CA ILE A 634 18.73 17.13 -5.61
C ILE A 634 20.16 16.70 -5.29
N ASP A 635 20.60 16.81 -4.03
CA ASP A 635 21.95 16.44 -3.56
C ASP A 635 22.23 14.93 -3.70
N SER A 636 21.21 14.06 -3.68
CA SER A 636 21.35 12.61 -3.97
C SER A 636 21.31 12.27 -5.47
N GLY A 637 21.36 13.28 -6.35
CA GLY A 637 21.47 13.13 -7.80
C GLY A 637 20.17 13.33 -8.58
N ALA A 638 19.15 13.96 -7.98
CA ALA A 638 17.85 14.28 -8.60
C ALA A 638 17.28 13.12 -9.42
N LYS A 639 17.15 11.95 -8.79
CA LYS A 639 16.78 10.68 -9.44
C LYS A 639 15.25 10.59 -9.59
N TRP A 640 14.76 10.34 -10.80
CA TRP A 640 13.32 10.20 -11.07
C TRP A 640 12.99 8.71 -11.29
N SER A 641 11.82 8.29 -10.81
CA SER A 641 11.20 6.98 -11.11
C SER A 641 10.61 6.93 -12.53
N LEU A 642 10.03 8.04 -12.98
CA LEU A 642 9.33 8.24 -14.24
C LEU A 642 9.85 9.48 -14.95
N GLU A 643 9.80 9.53 -16.28
CA GLU A 643 10.24 10.72 -17.06
C GLU A 643 9.26 11.91 -16.95
N MET A 644 8.02 11.69 -16.47
CA MET A 644 6.98 12.70 -16.31
C MET A 644 6.28 12.56 -14.96
N ILE A 645 5.99 13.68 -14.30
CA ILE A 645 5.08 13.76 -13.17
C ILE A 645 3.67 13.97 -13.71
N ASP A 646 2.80 13.00 -13.46
CA ASP A 646 1.39 13.05 -13.79
C ASP A 646 0.60 13.54 -12.55
N PRO A 647 0.07 14.77 -12.52
CA PRO A 647 -0.49 15.33 -11.28
C PRO A 647 -1.63 14.50 -10.68
N VAL A 648 -2.44 13.83 -11.53
CA VAL A 648 -3.56 12.97 -11.09
C VAL A 648 -3.09 11.87 -10.14
N VAL A 649 -1.87 11.33 -10.36
CA VAL A 649 -1.28 10.23 -9.58
C VAL A 649 -1.08 10.60 -8.11
N TYR A 650 -0.93 11.89 -7.80
CA TYR A 650 -0.56 12.40 -6.47
C TYR A 650 -1.67 13.19 -5.78
N LEU A 651 -2.86 13.32 -6.40
CA LEU A 651 -4.01 14.02 -5.81
C LEU A 651 -4.67 13.24 -4.66
N TYR A 652 -4.68 11.90 -4.75
CA TYR A 652 -5.52 11.04 -3.90
C TYR A 652 -4.70 10.03 -3.08
N ASN A 653 -3.41 10.31 -2.84
CA ASN A 653 -2.45 9.34 -2.27
C ASN A 653 -2.97 8.62 -1.03
N ASP A 654 -3.62 9.33 -0.10
CA ASP A 654 -4.14 8.76 1.15
C ASP A 654 -5.14 7.61 0.89
N HIS A 655 -6.14 7.85 0.03
CA HIS A 655 -7.19 6.86 -0.29
C HIS A 655 -6.68 5.68 -1.13
N THR A 656 -5.58 5.84 -1.88
CA THR A 656 -5.03 4.78 -2.76
C THR A 656 -4.38 3.62 -2.00
N THR A 657 -4.11 3.80 -0.70
CA THR A 657 -3.48 2.78 0.16
C THR A 657 -4.48 2.04 1.05
N GLU A 658 -5.74 2.49 1.09
CA GLU A 658 -6.79 1.93 1.95
C GLU A 658 -7.46 0.71 1.34
N ASN A 659 -7.82 -0.24 2.21
CA ASN A 659 -8.44 -1.50 1.79
C ASN A 659 -9.96 -1.40 2.01
N TRP A 660 -10.70 -1.37 0.90
CA TRP A 660 -12.13 -1.11 0.89
C TRP A 660 -12.90 -2.36 0.50
N ILE A 661 -13.85 -2.79 1.34
CA ILE A 661 -14.75 -3.89 0.99
C ILE A 661 -15.74 -3.38 -0.07
N ARG A 662 -15.59 -3.84 -1.33
CA ARG A 662 -16.43 -3.43 -2.45
C ARG A 662 -17.78 -4.15 -2.42
N ARG A 663 -18.87 -3.40 -2.24
CA ARG A 663 -20.23 -3.87 -2.50
C ARG A 663 -20.41 -4.14 -4.01
N LEU A 664 -21.32 -5.04 -4.38
CA LEU A 664 -21.82 -5.09 -5.76
C LEU A 664 -22.63 -3.84 -6.07
N THR A 665 -22.32 -3.14 -7.16
CA THR A 665 -23.22 -2.13 -7.75
C THR A 665 -24.59 -2.75 -8.06
N ALA A 666 -25.62 -1.94 -8.23
CA ALA A 666 -26.96 -2.40 -8.60
C ALA A 666 -26.93 -3.24 -9.89
N SER A 667 -26.13 -2.84 -10.89
CA SER A 667 -25.92 -3.61 -12.12
C SER A 667 -25.23 -4.96 -11.87
N GLU A 668 -24.14 -4.98 -11.08
CA GLU A 668 -23.46 -6.24 -10.71
C GLU A 668 -24.36 -7.16 -9.87
N TYR A 669 -25.20 -6.60 -8.98
CA TYR A 669 -26.18 -7.37 -8.20
C TYR A 669 -27.26 -8.00 -9.09
N ILE A 670 -27.86 -7.22 -10.01
CA ILE A 670 -28.84 -7.71 -10.99
C ILE A 670 -28.26 -8.88 -11.79
N GLU A 671 -27.07 -8.71 -12.35
CA GLU A 671 -26.44 -9.78 -13.15
C GLU A 671 -25.97 -10.95 -12.28
N THR A 672 -25.61 -10.71 -11.01
CA THR A 672 -25.31 -11.80 -10.06
C THR A 672 -26.53 -12.65 -9.78
N VAL A 673 -27.70 -12.04 -9.52
CA VAL A 673 -28.96 -12.77 -9.34
C VAL A 673 -29.31 -13.53 -10.62
N ARG A 674 -29.26 -12.87 -11.79
CA ARG A 674 -29.58 -13.49 -13.08
C ARG A 674 -28.66 -14.69 -13.38
N SER A 675 -27.34 -14.51 -13.29
CA SER A 675 -26.36 -15.58 -13.56
C SER A 675 -26.41 -16.71 -12.50
N ALA A 676 -26.68 -16.41 -11.23
CA ALA A 676 -26.65 -17.42 -10.17
C ALA A 676 -27.92 -18.29 -10.13
N VAL A 677 -29.10 -17.65 -10.14
CA VAL A 677 -30.40 -18.30 -9.90
C VAL A 677 -31.38 -18.24 -11.09
N GLY A 678 -31.08 -17.47 -12.14
CA GLY A 678 -31.91 -17.40 -13.35
C GLY A 678 -33.12 -16.45 -13.26
N VAL A 679 -33.21 -15.64 -12.20
CA VAL A 679 -34.31 -14.68 -11.99
C VAL A 679 -33.86 -13.28 -12.44
N ASP A 680 -34.73 -12.57 -13.16
CA ASP A 680 -34.50 -11.15 -13.48
C ASP A 680 -35.17 -10.25 -12.44
N VAL A 681 -34.38 -9.34 -11.85
CA VAL A 681 -34.80 -8.30 -10.90
C VAL A 681 -34.40 -6.89 -11.38
N SER A 682 -34.10 -6.73 -12.67
CA SER A 682 -33.59 -5.49 -13.27
C SER A 682 -34.47 -4.26 -13.05
N LYS A 683 -35.78 -4.46 -12.89
CA LYS A 683 -36.74 -3.39 -12.65
C LYS A 683 -36.76 -3.04 -11.16
N GLU A 684 -37.03 -4.03 -10.33
CA GLU A 684 -37.19 -3.90 -8.88
C GLU A 684 -35.91 -3.37 -8.23
N ALA A 685 -34.75 -3.92 -8.60
CA ALA A 685 -33.49 -3.48 -8.04
C ALA A 685 -33.21 -1.99 -8.34
N ARG A 686 -33.53 -1.51 -9.55
CA ARG A 686 -33.36 -0.09 -9.91
C ARG A 686 -34.40 0.84 -9.29
N GLU A 687 -35.59 0.33 -8.95
CA GLU A 687 -36.63 1.09 -8.27
C GLU A 687 -36.37 1.25 -6.77
N ILE A 688 -35.71 0.27 -6.13
CA ILE A 688 -35.66 0.19 -4.66
C ILE A 688 -34.27 0.37 -4.05
N LEU A 689 -33.20 -0.12 -4.71
CA LEU A 689 -31.85 0.11 -4.23
C LEU A 689 -31.54 1.61 -4.30
N PRO A 690 -30.91 2.20 -3.27
CA PRO A 690 -30.33 3.53 -3.40
C PRO A 690 -29.33 3.57 -4.58
N PRO A 691 -29.28 4.67 -5.34
CA PRO A 691 -28.44 4.76 -6.53
C PRO A 691 -26.95 4.74 -6.15
N ASP A 692 -26.15 3.96 -6.87
CA ASP A 692 -24.69 3.97 -6.72
C ASP A 692 -24.14 5.33 -7.19
N LEU A 693 -23.52 6.08 -6.27
CA LEU A 693 -23.00 7.41 -6.56
C LEU A 693 -21.63 7.31 -7.25
N ARG A 694 -21.42 8.07 -8.33
CA ARG A 694 -20.12 8.12 -9.03
C ARG A 694 -19.07 8.84 -8.19
N ALA A 695 -17.93 8.20 -7.99
CA ALA A 695 -16.72 8.79 -7.42
C ALA A 695 -15.51 8.50 -8.33
N ASP A 696 -14.61 9.47 -8.48
CA ASP A 696 -13.44 9.43 -9.38
C ASP A 696 -13.76 9.06 -10.85
N GLY A 697 -15.01 9.27 -11.27
CA GLY A 697 -15.52 8.95 -12.63
C GLY A 697 -16.37 7.68 -12.74
N PHE A 698 -16.48 6.85 -11.70
CA PHE A 698 -17.16 5.56 -11.77
C PHE A 698 -18.07 5.30 -10.56
N SER A 699 -19.24 4.69 -10.79
CA SER A 699 -20.14 4.22 -9.74
C SER A 699 -19.60 3.03 -8.95
N ASN A 700 -18.62 2.29 -9.49
CA ASN A 700 -18.08 1.08 -8.88
C ASN A 700 -16.87 1.31 -7.94
N THR A 701 -16.60 2.58 -7.59
CA THR A 701 -15.52 3.00 -6.70
C THR A 701 -15.80 2.63 -5.24
N ALA A 702 -15.02 1.71 -4.68
CA ALA A 702 -15.34 0.95 -3.47
C ALA A 702 -15.66 1.80 -2.22
N TYR A 703 -14.92 2.88 -1.97
CA TYR A 703 -15.15 3.73 -0.79
C TYR A 703 -16.49 4.49 -0.83
N ASN A 704 -17.09 4.64 -2.01
CA ASN A 704 -18.38 5.33 -2.20
C ASN A 704 -19.57 4.37 -2.21
N LEU A 705 -19.33 3.07 -2.03
CA LEU A 705 -20.33 1.99 -2.06
C LEU A 705 -20.77 1.54 -0.65
N GLY A 706 -20.87 2.50 0.28
CA GLY A 706 -21.36 2.28 1.63
C GLY A 706 -22.77 1.68 1.69
N VAL A 707 -23.13 1.14 2.86
CA VAL A 707 -24.44 0.54 3.14
C VAL A 707 -25.08 1.25 4.32
N ASP A 708 -26.27 1.79 4.09
CA ASP A 708 -27.17 2.32 5.11
C ASP A 708 -28.32 1.34 5.42
N LEU A 709 -29.22 1.72 6.33
CA LEU A 709 -30.37 0.89 6.68
C LEU A 709 -31.29 0.61 5.47
N LYS A 710 -31.46 1.58 4.57
CA LYS A 710 -32.31 1.44 3.38
C LYS A 710 -31.75 0.40 2.41
N HIS A 711 -30.42 0.32 2.25
CA HIS A 711 -29.79 -0.76 1.49
C HIS A 711 -30.10 -2.13 2.12
N VAL A 712 -29.98 -2.28 3.44
CA VAL A 712 -30.26 -3.55 4.14
C VAL A 712 -31.71 -3.99 3.94
N GLU A 713 -32.68 -3.09 4.14
CA GLU A 713 -34.11 -3.35 3.89
C GLU A 713 -34.39 -3.72 2.43
N SER A 714 -33.71 -3.06 1.49
CA SER A 714 -33.85 -3.30 0.05
C SER A 714 -33.29 -4.66 -0.37
N TYR A 715 -32.11 -5.06 0.14
CA TYR A 715 -31.56 -6.38 -0.13
C TYR A 715 -32.41 -7.51 0.46
N ALA A 716 -32.95 -7.33 1.67
CA ALA A 716 -33.88 -8.28 2.27
C ALA A 716 -35.17 -8.44 1.45
N ARG A 717 -35.71 -7.32 0.93
CA ARG A 717 -36.89 -7.34 0.05
C ARG A 717 -36.58 -7.94 -1.32
N LEU A 718 -35.41 -7.67 -1.92
CA LEU A 718 -35.00 -8.31 -3.17
C LEU A 718 -34.80 -9.81 -2.99
N ALA A 719 -34.20 -10.27 -1.89
CA ALA A 719 -34.04 -11.69 -1.61
C ALA A 719 -35.39 -12.44 -1.61
N ARG A 720 -36.42 -11.89 -0.94
CA ARG A 720 -37.79 -12.43 -1.02
C ARG A 720 -38.33 -12.44 -2.46
N ASN A 721 -38.30 -11.30 -3.14
CA ASN A 721 -38.78 -11.19 -4.52
C ASN A 721 -38.07 -12.16 -5.49
N VAL A 722 -36.78 -12.46 -5.26
CA VAL A 722 -36.01 -13.43 -6.05
C VAL A 722 -36.54 -14.84 -5.82
N VAL A 723 -36.67 -15.25 -4.56
CA VAL A 723 -37.04 -16.64 -4.25
C VAL A 723 -38.52 -16.91 -4.52
N GLU A 724 -39.40 -15.93 -4.37
CA GLU A 724 -40.81 -16.00 -4.82
C GLU A 724 -40.97 -16.28 -6.33
N ARG A 725 -39.96 -15.93 -7.14
CA ARG A 725 -39.93 -16.13 -8.61
C ARG A 725 -39.06 -17.30 -9.04
N MET A 726 -38.35 -17.95 -8.10
CA MET A 726 -37.39 -19.00 -8.41
C MET A 726 -38.07 -20.37 -8.36
N ASP A 727 -37.82 -21.19 -9.38
CA ASP A 727 -38.06 -22.64 -9.30
C ASP A 727 -36.99 -23.26 -8.39
N VAL A 728 -37.25 -23.23 -7.08
CA VAL A 728 -36.28 -23.62 -6.05
C VAL A 728 -35.92 -25.11 -6.14
N LEU A 729 -36.86 -25.95 -6.60
CA LEU A 729 -36.66 -27.39 -6.78
C LEU A 729 -35.74 -27.69 -7.96
N LYS A 730 -35.94 -27.02 -9.10
CA LYS A 730 -35.05 -27.12 -10.27
C LYS A 730 -33.67 -26.52 -9.98
N PHE A 731 -33.61 -25.46 -9.19
CA PHE A 731 -32.34 -24.91 -8.71
C PHE A 731 -31.59 -25.93 -7.83
N ALA A 732 -32.24 -26.50 -6.80
CA ALA A 732 -31.64 -27.50 -5.91
C ALA A 732 -31.20 -28.78 -6.65
N ALA A 733 -31.97 -29.20 -7.66
CA ALA A 733 -31.65 -30.37 -8.50
C ALA A 733 -30.34 -30.25 -9.30
N ARG A 734 -29.76 -29.04 -9.42
CA ARG A 734 -28.42 -28.82 -9.99
C ARG A 734 -27.29 -29.35 -9.09
N PHE A 735 -27.56 -29.51 -7.79
CA PHE A 735 -26.55 -29.78 -6.75
C PHE A 735 -26.76 -31.12 -6.05
N SER A 736 -28.00 -31.58 -5.88
CA SER A 736 -28.30 -32.91 -5.32
C SER A 736 -29.46 -33.59 -6.04
N LYS A 737 -29.41 -34.94 -6.08
CA LYS A 737 -30.54 -35.79 -6.51
C LYS A 737 -31.53 -36.08 -5.37
N GLY A 738 -31.12 -35.86 -4.12
CA GLY A 738 -31.98 -36.05 -2.94
C GLY A 738 -32.84 -34.82 -2.66
N ARG A 739 -34.12 -35.04 -2.31
CA ARG A 739 -35.09 -34.00 -1.93
C ARG A 739 -35.57 -34.21 -0.48
N SER A 740 -34.62 -34.30 0.43
CA SER A 740 -34.83 -34.67 1.83
C SER A 740 -34.02 -33.75 2.72
N LEU A 741 -34.64 -33.25 3.80
CA LEU A 741 -33.98 -32.45 4.84
C LEU A 741 -33.53 -33.33 6.02
N ASN A 742 -33.65 -34.65 5.88
CA ASN A 742 -33.87 -35.56 7.01
C ASN A 742 -32.59 -36.18 7.57
N THR A 743 -31.41 -35.94 6.97
CA THR A 743 -30.11 -36.35 7.54
C THR A 743 -29.11 -35.21 7.46
N ASP A 744 -28.40 -34.97 8.57
CA ASP A 744 -27.44 -33.87 8.71
C ASP A 744 -26.37 -33.90 7.60
N ALA A 745 -25.82 -35.08 7.27
CA ALA A 745 -24.83 -35.24 6.21
C ALA A 745 -25.33 -34.77 4.83
N THR A 746 -26.49 -35.26 4.35
CA THR A 746 -26.99 -34.90 3.01
C THR A 746 -27.42 -33.45 2.91
N THR A 747 -27.94 -32.88 4.00
CA THR A 747 -28.31 -31.45 4.06
C THR A 747 -27.06 -30.58 4.05
N ARG A 748 -26.02 -30.92 4.83
CA ARG A 748 -24.73 -30.20 4.85
C ARG A 748 -24.03 -30.20 3.49
N ASP A 749 -24.00 -31.32 2.79
CA ASP A 749 -23.40 -31.41 1.44
C ASP A 749 -24.13 -30.51 0.43
N LEU A 750 -25.47 -30.52 0.45
CA LEU A 750 -26.29 -29.65 -0.40
C LEU A 750 -26.09 -28.16 -0.08
N VAL A 751 -26.05 -27.81 1.21
CA VAL A 751 -25.78 -26.46 1.71
C VAL A 751 -24.38 -25.99 1.30
N ALA A 752 -23.36 -26.85 1.41
CA ALA A 752 -22.00 -26.53 0.99
C ALA A 752 -21.92 -26.29 -0.54
N ALA A 753 -22.59 -27.13 -1.34
CA ALA A 753 -22.60 -27.00 -2.81
C ALA A 753 -23.34 -25.73 -3.29
N ILE A 754 -24.51 -25.44 -2.73
CA ILE A 754 -25.29 -24.24 -3.05
C ILE A 754 -24.60 -22.98 -2.53
N GLY A 755 -24.12 -23.02 -1.29
CA GLY A 755 -23.36 -21.94 -0.69
C GLY A 755 -22.11 -21.60 -1.51
N LYS A 756 -21.38 -22.63 -1.97
CA LYS A 756 -20.20 -22.42 -2.83
C LYS A 756 -20.52 -21.66 -4.12
N TRP A 757 -21.67 -21.97 -4.72
CA TRP A 757 -22.15 -21.31 -5.93
C TRP A 757 -22.63 -19.87 -5.66
N LEU A 758 -23.51 -19.66 -4.68
CA LEU A 758 -24.08 -18.33 -4.39
C LEU A 758 -23.06 -17.38 -3.73
N LEU A 759 -22.28 -17.86 -2.77
CA LEU A 759 -21.30 -17.11 -1.98
C LEU A 759 -19.88 -17.16 -2.56
N ARG A 760 -19.77 -17.62 -3.83
CA ARG A 760 -18.59 -17.53 -4.72
C ARG A 760 -17.30 -18.10 -4.14
N GLY A 761 -17.40 -19.20 -3.40
CA GLY A 761 -16.26 -19.85 -2.74
C GLY A 761 -16.73 -20.80 -1.64
N PRO A 762 -15.88 -21.74 -1.18
CA PRO A 762 -16.26 -22.71 -0.15
C PRO A 762 -16.79 -22.02 1.12
N LEU A 763 -17.65 -22.75 1.83
CA LEU A 763 -18.14 -22.35 3.16
C LEU A 763 -17.29 -23.02 4.23
N ASP A 764 -17.10 -22.35 5.36
CA ASP A 764 -16.55 -22.97 6.56
C ASP A 764 -17.62 -23.80 7.31
N ASP A 765 -17.19 -24.64 8.26
CA ASP A 765 -18.09 -25.49 9.04
C ASP A 765 -19.16 -24.71 9.83
N ARG A 766 -18.88 -23.47 10.22
CA ARG A 766 -19.81 -22.61 10.93
C ARG A 766 -20.86 -22.05 9.98
N GLU A 767 -20.47 -21.60 8.80
CA GLU A 767 -21.40 -21.20 7.73
C GLU A 767 -22.31 -22.38 7.32
N ILE A 768 -21.74 -23.56 7.06
CA ILE A 768 -22.50 -24.77 6.74
C ILE A 768 -23.50 -25.08 7.85
N THR A 769 -23.08 -25.02 9.12
CA THR A 769 -23.95 -25.31 10.27
C THR A 769 -25.07 -24.27 10.42
N ASN A 770 -24.75 -22.97 10.30
CA ASN A 770 -25.75 -21.90 10.37
C ASN A 770 -26.82 -22.04 9.28
N TYR A 771 -26.40 -22.28 8.03
CA TYR A 771 -27.33 -22.41 6.90
C TYR A 771 -28.11 -23.73 6.94
N SER A 772 -27.49 -24.85 7.33
CA SER A 772 -28.19 -26.13 7.53
C SER A 772 -29.24 -26.03 8.64
N GLY A 773 -28.94 -25.27 9.70
CA GLY A 773 -29.88 -25.01 10.81
C GLY A 773 -31.20 -24.38 10.38
N ILE A 774 -31.22 -23.57 9.31
CA ILE A 774 -32.46 -23.00 8.74
C ILE A 774 -33.35 -24.12 8.21
N ALA A 775 -32.79 -25.00 7.38
CA ALA A 775 -33.53 -26.13 6.81
C ALA A 775 -33.99 -27.13 7.89
N THR A 776 -33.16 -27.40 8.89
CA THR A 776 -33.52 -28.23 10.05
C THR A 776 -34.64 -27.61 10.87
N THR A 777 -34.67 -26.29 11.02
CA THR A 777 -35.74 -25.57 11.74
C THR A 777 -37.08 -25.64 10.99
N VAL A 778 -37.06 -25.50 9.66
CA VAL A 778 -38.26 -25.66 8.82
C VAL A 778 -38.81 -27.08 8.93
N ALA A 779 -37.94 -28.09 8.81
CA ALA A 779 -38.33 -29.49 8.97
C ALA A 779 -38.88 -29.80 10.37
N SER A 780 -38.33 -29.20 11.44
CA SER A 780 -38.78 -29.46 12.81
C SER A 780 -40.16 -28.90 13.15
N VAL A 781 -40.65 -27.91 12.38
CA VAL A 781 -42.02 -27.39 12.49
C VAL A 781 -42.99 -27.98 11.45
N GLY A 782 -42.55 -28.97 10.67
CA GLY A 782 -43.37 -29.69 9.69
C GLY A 782 -43.40 -29.08 8.29
N GLY A 783 -42.52 -28.11 7.99
CA GLY A 783 -42.34 -27.58 6.64
C GLY A 783 -41.62 -28.56 5.71
N ASP A 784 -41.81 -28.42 4.41
CA ASP A 784 -41.29 -29.34 3.40
C ASP A 784 -39.91 -28.93 2.83
N PHE A 785 -39.40 -29.74 1.89
CA PHE A 785 -38.12 -29.49 1.23
C PHE A 785 -38.13 -28.20 0.38
N GLU A 786 -39.26 -27.85 -0.24
CA GLU A 786 -39.38 -26.64 -1.06
C GLU A 786 -39.31 -25.39 -0.19
N GLU A 787 -40.05 -25.39 0.91
CA GLU A 787 -40.04 -24.31 1.90
C GLU A 787 -38.66 -24.17 2.58
N GLY A 788 -38.03 -25.28 2.98
CA GLY A 788 -36.68 -25.26 3.55
C GLY A 788 -35.64 -24.71 2.58
N MET A 789 -35.72 -25.10 1.30
CA MET A 789 -34.86 -24.57 0.24
C MET A 789 -35.10 -23.08 -0.03
N ARG A 790 -36.35 -22.61 0.03
CA ARG A 790 -36.72 -21.20 -0.10
C ARG A 790 -36.01 -20.34 0.96
N TYR A 791 -36.20 -20.66 2.24
CA TYR A 791 -35.58 -19.88 3.33
C TYR A 791 -34.05 -19.96 3.34
N LEU A 792 -33.48 -21.12 2.98
CA LEU A 792 -32.04 -21.29 2.83
C LEU A 792 -31.45 -20.34 1.77
N VAL A 793 -32.03 -20.28 0.57
CA VAL A 793 -31.53 -19.39 -0.49
C VAL A 793 -31.81 -17.92 -0.16
N GLU A 794 -32.97 -17.60 0.43
CA GLU A 794 -33.27 -16.22 0.86
C GLU A 794 -32.23 -15.70 1.86
N ALA A 795 -31.80 -16.54 2.81
CA ALA A 795 -30.74 -16.19 3.77
C ALA A 795 -29.35 -16.08 3.13
N MET A 796 -29.04 -16.89 2.11
CA MET A 796 -27.79 -16.76 1.35
C MET A 796 -27.75 -15.49 0.49
N LEU A 797 -28.87 -15.09 -0.14
CA LEU A 797 -28.96 -13.85 -0.91
C LEU A 797 -28.82 -12.57 -0.05
N GLN A 798 -29.14 -12.66 1.24
CA GLN A 798 -28.94 -11.60 2.23
C GLN A 798 -27.53 -11.61 2.86
N SER A 799 -26.70 -12.59 2.54
CA SER A 799 -25.36 -12.72 3.11
C SER A 799 -24.43 -11.58 2.67
N PRO A 800 -23.57 -11.05 3.55
CA PRO A 800 -22.48 -10.17 3.14
C PRO A 800 -21.59 -10.80 2.06
N ARG A 801 -21.39 -12.13 2.06
CA ARG A 801 -20.64 -12.81 0.98
C ARG A 801 -21.36 -12.81 -0.38
N PHE A 802 -22.67 -12.59 -0.40
CA PHE A 802 -23.43 -12.40 -1.65
C PHE A 802 -23.42 -10.93 -2.09
N ILE A 803 -23.60 -10.00 -1.15
CA ILE A 803 -23.73 -8.55 -1.40
C ILE A 803 -22.37 -7.86 -1.67
N TYR A 804 -21.26 -8.41 -1.15
CA TYR A 804 -19.92 -7.85 -1.30
C TYR A 804 -18.98 -8.79 -2.05
N ARG A 805 -17.94 -8.20 -2.67
CA ARG A 805 -16.77 -8.91 -3.20
C ARG A 805 -15.78 -9.11 -2.05
N MET A 806 -16.01 -10.18 -1.29
CA MET A 806 -15.13 -10.58 -0.20
C MET A 806 -13.86 -11.23 -0.75
N GLU A 807 -12.71 -10.79 -0.26
CA GLU A 807 -11.38 -11.35 -0.48
C GLU A 807 -10.71 -11.48 0.90
N ASP A 808 -9.92 -12.51 1.14
CA ASP A 808 -9.28 -12.78 2.42
C ASP A 808 -8.15 -11.78 2.69
N GLN A 809 -8.37 -10.94 3.71
CA GLN A 809 -7.44 -9.87 4.10
C GLN A 809 -6.53 -10.30 5.25
N ARG A 810 -6.43 -11.60 5.55
CA ARG A 810 -5.53 -12.12 6.60
C ARG A 810 -4.10 -12.26 6.07
N GLY A 811 -3.19 -11.42 6.55
CA GLY A 811 -1.77 -11.47 6.22
C GLY A 811 -1.09 -10.11 6.37
N SER A 812 0.06 -9.93 5.73
CA SER A 812 0.69 -8.62 5.55
C SER A 812 1.44 -8.50 4.23
N GLY A 813 1.46 -7.30 3.66
CA GLY A 813 2.16 -6.99 2.42
C GLY A 813 1.40 -7.40 1.16
N THR A 814 2.11 -7.57 0.05
CA THR A 814 1.53 -8.03 -1.22
C THR A 814 1.41 -9.55 -1.22
N VAL A 815 0.18 -10.05 -1.34
CA VAL A 815 -0.13 -11.49 -1.34
C VAL A 815 -0.80 -11.86 -2.66
N SER A 816 -0.34 -12.95 -3.29
CA SER A 816 -1.01 -13.54 -4.46
C SER A 816 -2.39 -14.07 -4.06
N MET A 817 -3.40 -13.77 -4.85
CA MET A 817 -4.77 -14.23 -4.58
C MET A 817 -4.88 -15.75 -4.58
N THR A 818 -5.82 -16.31 -3.82
CA THR A 818 -6.24 -17.70 -4.02
C THR A 818 -6.99 -17.84 -5.34
N GLY A 819 -7.05 -19.06 -5.90
CA GLY A 819 -7.74 -19.31 -7.16
C GLY A 819 -9.21 -18.89 -7.15
N ILE A 820 -9.91 -19.03 -6.02
CA ILE A 820 -11.34 -18.67 -5.88
C ILE A 820 -11.55 -17.15 -5.89
N GLU A 821 -10.67 -16.40 -5.24
CA GLU A 821 -10.75 -14.94 -5.22
C GLU A 821 -10.33 -14.37 -6.57
N LEU A 822 -9.30 -14.94 -7.21
CA LEU A 822 -8.90 -14.57 -8.57
C LEU A 822 -10.04 -14.87 -9.57
N ALA A 823 -10.71 -16.02 -9.47
CA ALA A 823 -11.89 -16.32 -10.27
C ALA A 823 -12.99 -15.26 -10.11
N SER A 824 -13.31 -14.88 -8.87
CA SER A 824 -14.29 -13.83 -8.58
C SER A 824 -13.84 -12.45 -9.09
N ARG A 825 -12.55 -12.10 -8.95
CA ARG A 825 -12.02 -10.81 -9.41
C ARG A 825 -12.02 -10.73 -10.93
N LEU A 826 -11.60 -11.80 -11.63
CA LEU A 826 -11.66 -11.90 -13.10
C LEU A 826 -13.10 -11.78 -13.62
N SER A 827 -14.05 -12.49 -13.01
CA SER A 827 -15.44 -12.49 -13.47
C SER A 827 -16.12 -11.13 -13.30
N TYR A 828 -15.94 -10.46 -12.15
CA TYR A 828 -16.51 -9.11 -11.98
C TYR A 828 -15.79 -8.04 -12.81
N ILE A 829 -14.50 -8.19 -13.11
CA ILE A 829 -13.80 -7.27 -14.03
C ILE A 829 -14.32 -7.43 -15.47
N ILE A 830 -14.36 -8.67 -15.98
CA ILE A 830 -14.64 -8.95 -17.40
C ILE A 830 -16.14 -8.97 -17.70
N TRP A 831 -16.99 -9.42 -16.78
CA TRP A 831 -18.43 -9.61 -17.00
C TRP A 831 -19.34 -8.75 -16.13
N GLY A 832 -18.84 -8.14 -15.05
CA GLY A 832 -19.70 -7.55 -14.01
C GLY A 832 -20.56 -8.60 -13.29
N ALA A 833 -20.14 -9.87 -13.33
CA ALA A 833 -20.94 -11.04 -12.98
C ALA A 833 -20.14 -12.05 -12.10
N PRO A 834 -20.81 -12.96 -11.40
CA PRO A 834 -20.15 -14.03 -10.64
C PRO A 834 -19.38 -15.00 -11.57
N PRO A 835 -18.39 -15.73 -11.03
CA PRO A 835 -17.63 -16.71 -11.80
C PRO A 835 -18.56 -17.84 -12.25
N ASP A 836 -18.35 -18.33 -13.47
CA ASP A 836 -19.12 -19.45 -14.01
C ASP A 836 -18.57 -20.80 -13.54
N LYS A 837 -19.28 -21.88 -13.87
CA LYS A 837 -18.90 -23.24 -13.45
C LYS A 837 -17.48 -23.62 -13.90
N GLU A 838 -17.07 -23.19 -15.09
CA GLU A 838 -15.75 -23.51 -15.64
C GLU A 838 -14.63 -22.73 -14.94
N LEU A 839 -14.84 -21.45 -14.64
CA LEU A 839 -13.85 -20.66 -13.90
C LEU A 839 -13.74 -21.13 -12.43
N LEU A 840 -14.85 -21.53 -11.80
CA LEU A 840 -14.83 -22.17 -10.48
C LEU A 840 -14.13 -23.54 -10.51
N ARG A 841 -14.33 -24.35 -11.55
CA ARG A 841 -13.61 -25.62 -11.74
C ARG A 841 -12.10 -25.38 -11.88
N ALA A 842 -11.69 -24.39 -12.67
CA ALA A 842 -10.28 -24.02 -12.82
C ALA A 842 -9.67 -23.54 -11.49
N ALA A 843 -10.42 -22.78 -10.68
CA ALA A 843 -10.01 -22.38 -9.34
C ALA A 843 -9.81 -23.60 -8.41
N ASP A 844 -10.78 -24.52 -8.38
CA ASP A 844 -10.75 -25.75 -7.59
C ASP A 844 -9.60 -26.69 -7.98
N ALA A 845 -9.31 -26.78 -9.27
CA ALA A 845 -8.23 -27.59 -9.82
C ALA A 845 -6.82 -26.96 -9.66
N GLY A 846 -6.72 -25.79 -9.01
CA GLY A 846 -5.47 -25.04 -8.87
C GLY A 846 -4.93 -24.46 -10.19
N GLU A 847 -5.70 -24.55 -11.28
CA GLU A 847 -5.29 -24.10 -12.61
C GLU A 847 -5.05 -22.59 -12.67
N LEU A 848 -5.74 -21.81 -11.83
CA LEU A 848 -5.55 -20.35 -11.76
C LEU A 848 -4.26 -19.92 -11.03
N GLY A 849 -3.44 -20.88 -10.57
CA GLY A 849 -2.04 -20.64 -10.19
C GLY A 849 -1.05 -20.69 -11.36
N ASP A 850 -1.51 -21.07 -12.55
CA ASP A 850 -0.71 -21.19 -13.79
C ASP A 850 -1.08 -20.05 -14.75
N ARG A 851 -0.10 -19.23 -15.11
CA ARG A 851 -0.31 -18.01 -15.92
C ARG A 851 -0.92 -18.31 -17.29
N ASP A 852 -0.51 -19.38 -17.95
CA ASP A 852 -0.99 -19.72 -19.29
C ASP A 852 -2.45 -20.20 -19.25
N LYS A 853 -2.83 -20.89 -18.16
CA LYS A 853 -4.22 -21.31 -17.91
C LYS A 853 -5.12 -20.14 -17.52
N VAL A 854 -4.63 -19.18 -16.74
CA VAL A 854 -5.36 -17.92 -16.48
C VAL A 854 -5.59 -17.19 -17.81
N GLU A 855 -4.59 -17.07 -18.67
CA GLU A 855 -4.73 -16.42 -19.99
C GLU A 855 -5.71 -17.16 -20.91
N ALA A 856 -5.74 -18.49 -20.86
CA ALA A 856 -6.73 -19.31 -21.58
C ALA A 856 -8.16 -19.07 -21.07
N GLN A 857 -8.36 -18.98 -19.75
CA GLN A 857 -9.67 -18.63 -19.16
C GLN A 857 -10.07 -17.20 -19.54
N VAL A 858 -9.16 -16.23 -19.47
CA VAL A 858 -9.41 -14.83 -19.89
C VAL A 858 -9.83 -14.76 -21.37
N ARG A 859 -9.13 -15.46 -22.26
CA ARG A 859 -9.52 -15.59 -23.69
C ARG A 859 -10.93 -16.16 -23.87
N ARG A 860 -11.27 -17.22 -23.14
CA ARG A 860 -12.63 -17.81 -23.14
C ARG A 860 -13.66 -16.80 -22.65
N MET A 861 -13.38 -16.07 -21.58
CA MET A 861 -14.31 -15.13 -20.97
C MET A 861 -14.66 -13.95 -21.89
N PHE A 862 -13.76 -13.51 -22.76
CA PHE A 862 -14.05 -12.50 -23.78
C PHE A 862 -14.97 -12.99 -24.92
N GLN A 863 -15.24 -14.29 -25.04
CA GLN A 863 -16.24 -14.81 -25.99
C GLN A 863 -17.68 -14.76 -25.43
N ASP A 864 -17.85 -14.42 -24.16
CA ASP A 864 -19.16 -14.35 -23.49
C ASP A 864 -19.84 -12.99 -23.74
N PRO A 865 -21.14 -12.94 -24.11
CA PRO A 865 -21.87 -11.68 -24.31
C PRO A 865 -21.84 -10.71 -23.14
N ARG A 866 -21.64 -11.17 -21.90
CA ARG A 866 -21.50 -10.32 -20.70
C ARG A 866 -20.24 -9.44 -20.77
N ALA A 867 -19.20 -9.86 -21.49
CA ALA A 867 -18.02 -9.02 -21.73
C ALA A 867 -18.34 -7.78 -22.57
N ILE A 868 -19.26 -7.91 -23.54
CA ILE A 868 -19.78 -6.78 -24.32
C ILE A 868 -20.57 -5.84 -23.40
N GLN A 869 -21.47 -6.38 -22.57
CA GLN A 869 -22.29 -5.58 -21.64
C GLN A 869 -21.43 -4.80 -20.64
N GLN A 870 -20.40 -5.44 -20.06
CA GLN A 870 -19.46 -4.79 -19.15
C GLN A 870 -18.64 -3.68 -19.84
N SER A 871 -18.26 -3.86 -21.11
CA SER A 871 -17.62 -2.80 -21.90
C SER A 871 -18.56 -1.61 -22.18
N GLN A 872 -19.86 -1.88 -22.35
CA GLN A 872 -20.88 -0.85 -22.51
C GLN A 872 -21.19 -0.11 -21.18
N GLN A 873 -21.07 -0.79 -20.03
CA GLN A 873 -21.11 -0.14 -18.72
C GLN A 873 -19.90 0.79 -18.54
N PHE A 874 -18.69 0.35 -18.91
CA PHE A 874 -17.49 1.20 -18.86
C PHE A 874 -17.66 2.51 -19.64
N ILE A 875 -18.04 2.46 -20.92
CA ILE A 875 -18.18 3.69 -21.74
C ILE A 875 -19.34 4.57 -21.24
N SER A 876 -20.39 3.98 -20.66
CA SER A 876 -21.50 4.72 -20.04
C SER A 876 -21.08 5.51 -18.81
N GLU A 877 -20.27 4.89 -17.95
CA GLU A 877 -19.73 5.50 -16.73
C GLU A 877 -18.66 6.54 -17.06
N TRP A 878 -17.72 6.20 -17.94
CA TRP A 878 -16.61 7.08 -18.34
C TRP A 878 -17.10 8.40 -18.93
N LEU A 879 -18.07 8.34 -19.86
CA LEU A 879 -18.66 9.52 -20.50
C LEU A 879 -19.84 10.13 -19.72
N ASN A 880 -20.22 9.56 -18.56
CA ASN A 880 -21.39 9.93 -17.77
C ASN A 880 -22.67 10.04 -18.64
N LEU A 881 -22.96 9.01 -19.44
CA LEU A 881 -24.11 9.01 -20.37
C LEU A 881 -25.45 9.08 -19.64
N ASN A 882 -25.53 8.50 -18.43
CA ASN A 882 -26.75 8.47 -17.62
C ASN A 882 -27.28 9.87 -17.22
N ARG A 883 -26.45 10.92 -17.30
CA ARG A 883 -26.89 12.31 -17.04
C ARG A 883 -27.95 12.78 -18.05
N LEU A 884 -27.96 12.24 -19.27
CA LEU A 884 -28.83 12.65 -20.38
C LEU A 884 -30.32 12.49 -20.01
N SER A 885 -30.66 11.40 -19.31
CA SER A 885 -32.02 11.12 -18.81
C SER A 885 -32.59 12.23 -17.91
N ASN A 886 -31.72 12.90 -17.16
CA ASN A 886 -32.07 13.94 -16.19
C ASN A 886 -31.81 15.36 -16.71
N MET A 887 -31.19 15.52 -17.88
CA MET A 887 -30.91 16.82 -18.47
C MET A 887 -32.21 17.55 -18.84
N ARG A 888 -32.26 18.85 -18.59
CA ARG A 888 -33.40 19.74 -18.89
C ARG A 888 -32.86 21.03 -19.54
N PRO A 889 -32.48 21.00 -20.83
CA PRO A 889 -32.03 22.19 -21.55
C PRO A 889 -33.12 23.27 -21.59
N ASN A 890 -32.73 24.53 -21.75
CA ASN A 890 -33.65 25.64 -21.94
C ASN A 890 -34.58 25.36 -23.14
N ARG A 891 -35.89 25.35 -22.89
CA ARG A 891 -36.92 25.00 -23.88
C ARG A 891 -37.10 26.03 -25.00
N GLU A 892 -36.77 27.29 -24.76
CA GLU A 892 -36.88 28.36 -25.76
C GLU A 892 -35.73 28.27 -26.77
N ARG A 893 -34.51 27.97 -26.29
CA ARG A 893 -33.32 27.73 -27.12
C ARG A 893 -33.36 26.37 -27.82
N PHE A 894 -33.84 25.33 -27.12
CA PHE A 894 -33.83 23.94 -27.58
C PHE A 894 -35.23 23.29 -27.63
N PRO A 895 -36.19 23.84 -28.40
CA PRO A 895 -37.56 23.33 -28.43
C PRO A 895 -37.72 21.92 -29.02
N LYS A 896 -36.66 21.39 -29.64
CA LYS A 896 -36.61 20.02 -30.20
C LYS A 896 -36.08 18.98 -29.20
N TRP A 897 -35.69 19.37 -27.99
CA TRP A 897 -35.19 18.42 -26.99
C TRP A 897 -36.33 17.66 -26.31
N ASP A 898 -36.23 16.33 -26.31
CA ASP A 898 -37.08 15.44 -25.54
C ASP A 898 -36.27 14.26 -24.94
N SER A 899 -36.92 13.46 -24.09
CA SER A 899 -36.29 12.29 -23.44
C SER A 899 -35.92 11.15 -24.39
N GLU A 900 -36.52 11.11 -25.58
CA GLU A 900 -36.22 10.10 -26.60
C GLU A 900 -35.00 10.51 -27.44
N LEU A 901 -34.80 11.80 -27.72
CA LEU A 901 -33.57 12.32 -28.32
C LEU A 901 -32.36 12.07 -27.40
N ALA A 902 -32.54 12.28 -26.09
CA ALA A 902 -31.54 11.94 -25.08
C ALA A 902 -31.18 10.44 -25.10
N ARG A 903 -32.18 9.56 -25.23
CA ARG A 903 -32.00 8.11 -25.36
C ARG A 903 -31.36 7.72 -26.69
N ASP A 904 -31.71 8.38 -27.79
CA ASP A 904 -31.15 8.14 -29.11
C ASP A 904 -29.65 8.49 -29.14
N MET A 905 -29.22 9.59 -28.51
CA MET A 905 -27.80 9.95 -28.34
C MET A 905 -27.02 8.92 -27.48
N GLN A 906 -27.65 8.38 -26.42
CA GLN A 906 -27.05 7.30 -25.64
C GLN A 906 -26.89 6.02 -26.48
N ASN A 907 -27.93 5.64 -27.22
CA ASN A 907 -27.95 4.46 -28.08
C ASN A 907 -26.97 4.55 -29.26
N GLU A 908 -26.83 5.74 -29.88
CA GLU A 908 -25.76 6.04 -30.85
C GLU A 908 -24.41 5.62 -30.28
N THR A 909 -24.08 6.13 -29.10
CA THR A 909 -22.76 6.00 -28.48
C THR A 909 -22.47 4.55 -28.09
N LEU A 910 -23.47 3.85 -27.54
CA LEU A 910 -23.36 2.44 -27.18
C LEU A 910 -23.23 1.50 -28.39
N LYS A 911 -23.91 1.81 -29.50
CA LYS A 911 -23.85 1.02 -30.73
C LYS A 911 -22.57 1.28 -31.52
N PHE A 912 -22.14 2.55 -31.61
CA PHE A 912 -20.85 2.95 -32.16
C PHE A 912 -19.70 2.29 -31.40
N PHE A 913 -19.68 2.40 -30.07
CA PHE A 913 -18.65 1.79 -29.23
C PHE A 913 -18.59 0.28 -29.42
N LYS A 914 -19.74 -0.43 -29.37
CA LYS A 914 -19.78 -1.88 -29.66
C LYS A 914 -19.15 -2.19 -31.01
N HIS A 915 -19.53 -1.47 -32.07
CA HIS A 915 -19.06 -1.73 -33.42
C HIS A 915 -17.54 -1.55 -33.53
N VAL A 916 -16.99 -0.43 -33.08
CA VAL A 916 -15.53 -0.17 -33.12
C VAL A 916 -14.75 -1.21 -32.30
N VAL A 917 -15.27 -1.58 -31.11
CA VAL A 917 -14.53 -2.38 -30.12
C VAL A 917 -14.65 -3.89 -30.32
N TRP A 918 -15.81 -4.38 -30.76
CA TRP A 918 -16.10 -5.82 -30.85
C TRP A 918 -16.26 -6.31 -32.29
N ASP A 919 -16.87 -5.49 -33.14
CA ASP A 919 -17.18 -5.89 -34.53
C ASP A 919 -15.98 -5.58 -35.46
N GLU A 920 -15.28 -4.46 -35.24
CA GLU A 920 -14.02 -4.10 -35.95
C GLU A 920 -12.75 -4.39 -35.12
N GLN A 921 -12.86 -4.63 -33.81
CA GLN A 921 -11.73 -4.89 -32.88
C GLN A 921 -10.58 -3.87 -32.95
N ARG A 922 -10.91 -2.59 -33.14
CA ARG A 922 -9.93 -1.53 -33.35
C ARG A 922 -9.24 -1.08 -32.06
N PRO A 923 -8.07 -0.42 -32.15
CA PRO A 923 -7.44 0.23 -31.01
C PRO A 923 -8.41 1.23 -30.35
N LEU A 924 -8.47 1.25 -29.01
CA LEU A 924 -9.46 2.08 -28.29
C LEU A 924 -9.36 3.58 -28.58
N SER A 925 -8.18 4.06 -28.98
CA SER A 925 -7.98 5.46 -29.38
C SER A 925 -8.69 5.84 -30.68
N GLU A 926 -9.03 4.88 -31.55
CA GLU A 926 -9.74 5.14 -32.81
C GLU A 926 -11.24 5.42 -32.62
N LEU A 927 -11.78 5.22 -31.41
CA LEU A 927 -13.07 5.80 -31.01
C LEU A 927 -13.09 7.32 -31.24
N LEU A 928 -11.94 7.99 -31.11
CA LEU A 928 -11.85 9.44 -31.26
C LEU A 928 -11.89 9.91 -32.71
N ASN A 929 -11.44 9.12 -33.71
CA ASN A 929 -11.32 9.57 -35.11
C ASN A 929 -12.11 8.72 -36.14
N ALA A 930 -12.87 7.70 -35.73
CA ALA A 930 -13.67 6.88 -36.65
C ALA A 930 -14.73 7.70 -37.42
N GLN A 931 -14.72 7.60 -38.75
CA GLN A 931 -15.54 8.40 -39.67
C GLN A 931 -16.91 7.77 -39.97
N PHE A 932 -17.60 7.25 -38.95
CA PHE A 932 -18.99 6.79 -39.07
C PHE A 932 -19.74 6.96 -37.74
N THR A 933 -21.07 6.96 -37.79
CA THR A 933 -21.90 6.85 -36.57
C THR A 933 -23.17 6.01 -36.80
N TYR A 934 -23.95 5.80 -35.74
CA TYR A 934 -25.27 5.19 -35.77
C TYR A 934 -26.33 6.18 -35.28
N ALA A 935 -27.39 6.38 -36.07
CA ALA A 935 -28.47 7.29 -35.69
C ALA A 935 -29.86 6.75 -36.03
N THR A 936 -30.83 7.02 -35.15
CA THR A 936 -32.27 6.87 -35.44
C THR A 936 -32.71 7.94 -36.46
N PRO A 937 -33.94 7.86 -37.01
CA PRO A 937 -34.44 8.90 -37.92
C PRO A 937 -34.58 10.27 -37.23
N ARG A 938 -34.84 10.29 -35.92
CA ARG A 938 -34.88 11.50 -35.08
C ARG A 938 -33.50 12.11 -34.97
N LEU A 939 -32.51 11.31 -34.57
CA LEU A 939 -31.13 11.77 -34.37
C LEU A 939 -30.43 12.15 -35.68
N ALA A 940 -30.71 11.42 -36.78
CA ALA A 940 -30.22 11.78 -38.11
C ALA A 940 -30.71 13.18 -38.51
N LYS A 941 -32.02 13.47 -38.36
CA LYS A 941 -32.58 14.81 -38.60
C LYS A 941 -31.97 15.87 -37.68
N HIS A 942 -31.76 15.55 -36.40
CA HIS A 942 -31.08 16.43 -35.43
C HIS A 942 -29.65 16.81 -35.87
N TYR A 943 -28.95 15.87 -36.51
CA TYR A 943 -27.59 16.06 -37.00
C TYR A 943 -27.49 16.62 -38.43
N GLY A 944 -28.61 16.90 -39.10
CA GLY A 944 -28.64 17.35 -40.50
C GLY A 944 -28.42 16.24 -41.54
N LEU A 945 -28.47 14.97 -41.12
CA LEU A 945 -28.32 13.80 -41.97
C LEU A 945 -29.69 13.38 -42.55
N LYS A 946 -29.71 12.88 -43.79
CA LYS A 946 -30.91 12.24 -44.38
C LYS A 946 -31.15 10.88 -43.70
N PRO A 947 -32.33 10.59 -43.13
CA PRO A 947 -32.60 9.30 -42.50
C PRO A 947 -32.43 8.12 -43.45
N GLY A 948 -31.76 7.06 -42.98
CA GLY A 948 -31.46 5.82 -43.73
C GLY A 948 -32.48 4.69 -43.54
N GLY A 949 -33.71 4.99 -43.09
CA GLY A 949 -34.77 4.02 -42.79
C GLY A 949 -35.60 4.45 -41.59
N ASP A 950 -36.41 3.54 -41.02
CA ASP A 950 -37.24 3.80 -39.82
C ASP A 950 -36.52 3.48 -38.49
N GLY A 951 -35.42 2.73 -38.55
CA GLY A 951 -34.64 2.29 -37.39
C GLY A 951 -33.27 2.98 -37.27
N ILE A 952 -32.42 2.43 -36.38
CA ILE A 952 -31.05 2.91 -36.16
C ILE A 952 -30.08 2.42 -37.25
N ALA A 953 -29.81 3.28 -38.23
CA ALA A 953 -28.92 3.02 -39.37
C ALA A 953 -27.47 3.47 -39.12
N ARG A 954 -26.52 2.93 -39.89
CA ARG A 954 -25.10 3.38 -39.93
C ARG A 954 -24.95 4.48 -40.97
N TYR A 955 -24.20 5.52 -40.66
CA TYR A 955 -23.91 6.64 -41.56
C TYR A 955 -22.41 6.80 -41.73
N ASP A 956 -21.95 6.92 -42.98
CA ASP A 956 -20.59 7.36 -43.31
C ASP A 956 -20.48 8.88 -43.05
N LEU A 957 -19.46 9.29 -42.29
CA LEU A 957 -19.20 10.68 -41.93
C LEU A 957 -18.00 11.27 -42.70
N ALA A 958 -17.29 10.51 -43.53
CA ALA A 958 -16.08 10.97 -44.22
C ALA A 958 -16.29 12.19 -45.16
N LYS A 959 -17.55 12.51 -45.50
CA LYS A 959 -17.95 13.71 -46.26
C LYS A 959 -18.89 14.65 -45.49
N VAL A 960 -19.10 14.41 -44.19
CA VAL A 960 -19.95 15.22 -43.32
C VAL A 960 -19.07 16.21 -42.56
N LYS A 961 -19.19 17.49 -42.86
CA LYS A 961 -18.39 18.56 -42.23
C LYS A 961 -18.52 18.51 -40.70
N GLY A 962 -17.38 18.61 -40.01
CA GLY A 962 -17.26 18.68 -38.55
C GLY A 962 -17.58 17.39 -37.77
N ARG A 963 -18.34 16.43 -38.32
CA ARG A 963 -18.71 15.18 -37.61
C ARG A 963 -17.74 14.04 -37.91
N GLY A 964 -17.37 13.31 -36.87
CA GLY A 964 -16.47 12.16 -36.95
C GLY A 964 -15.89 11.88 -35.57
N GLY A 965 -16.00 10.64 -35.12
CA GLY A 965 -15.50 10.20 -33.82
C GLY A 965 -16.23 10.74 -32.59
N LEU A 966 -15.89 10.16 -31.45
CA LEU A 966 -16.68 10.17 -30.22
C LEU A 966 -17.00 11.57 -29.65
N LEU A 967 -16.08 12.53 -29.75
CA LEU A 967 -16.30 13.88 -29.20
C LEU A 967 -17.32 14.71 -30.00
N THR A 968 -17.71 14.24 -31.19
CA THR A 968 -18.75 14.88 -32.03
C THR A 968 -20.16 14.32 -31.79
N HIS A 969 -20.30 13.34 -30.87
CA HIS A 969 -21.59 12.80 -30.46
C HIS A 969 -22.33 13.80 -29.54
N GLY A 970 -23.62 13.98 -29.76
CA GLY A 970 -24.48 14.82 -28.91
C GLY A 970 -24.49 14.37 -27.44
N SER A 971 -24.32 13.07 -27.19
CA SER A 971 -24.17 12.47 -25.87
C SER A 971 -22.97 12.99 -25.07
N VAL A 972 -21.92 13.47 -25.75
CA VAL A 972 -20.70 14.05 -25.16
C VAL A 972 -20.79 15.57 -25.20
N LEU A 973 -21.13 16.16 -26.36
CA LEU A 973 -21.19 17.62 -26.58
C LEU A 973 -22.11 18.37 -25.60
N THR A 974 -23.17 17.71 -25.14
CA THR A 974 -24.11 18.20 -24.10
C THR A 974 -23.45 18.48 -22.75
N ILE A 975 -22.20 18.08 -22.51
CA ILE A 975 -21.44 18.52 -21.32
C ILE A 975 -21.13 20.03 -21.34
N GLY A 976 -21.25 20.69 -22.50
CA GLY A 976 -21.20 22.15 -22.64
C GLY A 976 -22.34 22.89 -21.94
N GLY A 977 -23.43 22.19 -21.59
CA GLY A 977 -24.69 22.81 -21.19
C GLY A 977 -25.29 23.64 -22.34
N ASP A 978 -26.33 24.41 -22.01
CA ASP A 978 -27.07 25.23 -23.00
C ASP A 978 -26.16 26.21 -23.75
N ASP A 979 -25.14 26.73 -23.09
CA ASP A 979 -24.20 27.71 -23.65
C ASP A 979 -23.06 27.11 -24.47
N ALA A 980 -23.00 25.79 -24.67
CA ALA A 980 -21.89 25.12 -25.36
C ALA A 980 -20.50 25.46 -24.77
N SER A 981 -20.43 25.58 -23.44
CA SER A 981 -19.31 26.18 -22.71
C SER A 981 -17.94 25.59 -23.03
N MET A 982 -17.00 26.48 -23.41
CA MET A 982 -15.58 26.14 -23.59
C MET A 982 -14.93 25.63 -22.31
N VAL A 983 -15.41 26.08 -21.14
CA VAL A 983 -14.91 25.64 -19.83
C VAL A 983 -15.17 24.16 -19.64
N THR A 984 -16.44 23.74 -19.70
CA THR A 984 -16.82 22.37 -19.33
C THR A 984 -16.43 21.36 -20.40
N ARG A 985 -16.48 21.73 -21.70
CA ARG A 985 -15.93 20.91 -22.79
C ARG A 985 -14.40 20.79 -22.69
N GLY A 986 -13.71 21.88 -22.36
CA GLY A 986 -12.25 21.89 -22.19
C GLY A 986 -11.79 21.02 -21.03
N LEU A 987 -12.43 21.19 -19.86
CA LEU A 987 -12.19 20.37 -18.67
C LEU A 987 -12.50 18.89 -18.92
N PHE A 988 -13.56 18.57 -19.67
CA PHE A 988 -13.85 17.19 -20.07
C PHE A 988 -12.68 16.56 -20.85
N VAL A 989 -12.19 17.21 -21.90
CA VAL A 989 -11.04 16.72 -22.67
C VAL A 989 -9.79 16.60 -21.76
N MET A 990 -9.56 17.60 -20.90
CA MET A 990 -8.41 17.61 -19.99
C MET A 990 -8.45 16.44 -19.00
N HIS A 991 -9.57 16.21 -18.32
CA HIS A 991 -9.68 15.19 -17.27
C HIS A 991 -9.86 13.77 -17.83
N GLU A 992 -10.64 13.61 -18.91
CA GLU A 992 -11.00 12.28 -19.43
C GLU A 992 -10.04 11.76 -20.50
N LEU A 993 -9.42 12.63 -21.31
CA LEU A 993 -8.54 12.22 -22.40
C LEU A 993 -7.06 12.54 -22.13
N LEU A 994 -6.73 13.55 -21.32
CA LEU A 994 -5.33 13.96 -21.08
C LEU A 994 -4.83 13.68 -19.66
N ARG A 995 -5.68 13.23 -18.74
CA ARG A 995 -5.39 13.12 -17.29
C ARG A 995 -4.73 14.39 -16.75
N GLY A 996 -5.26 15.55 -17.12
CA GLY A 996 -4.84 16.85 -16.59
C GLY A 996 -5.63 17.22 -15.34
N VAL A 997 -5.06 18.12 -14.54
CA VAL A 997 -5.67 18.64 -13.30
C VAL A 997 -5.71 20.17 -13.36
N VAL A 998 -6.81 20.74 -12.87
CA VAL A 998 -6.95 22.16 -12.54
C VAL A 998 -7.51 22.21 -11.12
N LYS A 999 -7.02 23.12 -10.27
CA LYS A 999 -7.58 23.33 -8.93
C LYS A 999 -8.79 24.25 -9.00
N ASP A 1000 -9.65 24.17 -7.98
CA ASP A 1000 -10.81 25.05 -7.85
C ASP A 1000 -10.40 26.54 -7.88
N PRO A 1001 -11.28 27.43 -8.41
CA PRO A 1001 -11.02 28.86 -8.43
C PRO A 1001 -10.88 29.42 -7.00
N PRO A 1002 -10.00 30.42 -6.78
CA PRO A 1002 -9.89 31.10 -5.50
C PRO A 1002 -11.23 31.62 -4.95
N PRO A 1003 -11.49 31.51 -3.63
CA PRO A 1003 -12.71 32.02 -3.01
C PRO A 1003 -12.96 33.50 -3.31
N GLY A 1004 -14.21 33.84 -3.62
CA GLY A 1004 -14.64 35.22 -3.88
C GLY A 1004 -14.44 35.72 -5.31
N ILE A 1005 -14.02 34.87 -6.25
CA ILE A 1005 -14.09 35.18 -7.69
C ILE A 1005 -15.53 34.94 -8.18
N ASP A 1006 -16.10 35.93 -8.88
CA ASP A 1006 -17.33 35.74 -9.64
C ASP A 1006 -17.06 34.77 -10.81
N SER A 1007 -17.67 33.59 -10.73
CA SER A 1007 -17.55 32.52 -11.71
C SER A 1007 -18.70 32.50 -12.74
N THR A 1008 -19.61 33.47 -12.69
CA THR A 1008 -20.72 33.60 -13.63
C THR A 1008 -20.18 33.75 -15.06
N PRO A 1009 -20.49 32.83 -15.99
CA PRO A 1009 -20.05 32.97 -17.38
C PRO A 1009 -20.70 34.22 -18.00
N PRO A 1010 -19.93 35.10 -18.69
CA PRO A 1010 -20.54 36.17 -19.45
C PRO A 1010 -21.35 35.55 -20.62
N PRO A 1011 -22.58 36.02 -20.89
CA PRO A 1011 -23.40 35.48 -21.96
C PRO A 1011 -22.83 35.83 -23.33
N THR A 1012 -23.12 34.99 -24.33
CA THR A 1012 -22.92 35.33 -25.74
C THR A 1012 -23.85 36.46 -26.16
N LYS A 1013 -23.45 37.19 -27.21
CA LYS A 1013 -24.25 38.23 -27.86
C LYS A 1013 -23.71 38.50 -29.26
N SER A 1014 -24.37 39.35 -30.03
CA SER A 1014 -23.83 39.80 -31.31
C SER A 1014 -22.42 40.41 -31.14
N GLY A 1015 -21.49 39.96 -31.97
CA GLY A 1015 -20.05 40.24 -31.90
C GLY A 1015 -19.24 39.37 -30.92
N LEU A 1016 -19.85 38.53 -30.08
CA LEU A 1016 -19.18 37.85 -28.96
C LEU A 1016 -19.61 36.37 -28.83
N THR A 1017 -18.80 35.46 -29.39
CA THR A 1017 -18.95 34.01 -29.26
C THR A 1017 -18.36 33.48 -27.94
N GLN A 1018 -18.69 32.23 -27.60
CA GLN A 1018 -18.05 31.50 -26.49
C GLN A 1018 -16.52 31.43 -26.64
N ARG A 1019 -16.00 31.28 -27.85
CA ARG A 1019 -14.55 31.31 -28.08
C ARG A 1019 -13.97 32.70 -27.85
N ARG A 1020 -14.62 33.78 -28.31
CA ARG A 1020 -14.11 35.15 -28.04
C ARG A 1020 -14.09 35.47 -26.54
N ILE A 1021 -15.06 34.94 -25.79
CA ILE A 1021 -15.08 34.97 -24.32
C ILE A 1021 -13.88 34.21 -23.73
N ALA A 1022 -13.62 32.99 -24.22
CA ALA A 1022 -12.47 32.17 -23.81
C ALA A 1022 -11.13 32.85 -24.14
N GLU A 1023 -10.93 33.32 -25.38
CA GLU A 1023 -9.74 34.04 -25.82
C GLU A 1023 -9.48 35.29 -24.94
N ALA A 1024 -10.52 36.07 -24.61
CA ALA A 1024 -10.41 37.21 -23.68
C ALA A 1024 -10.09 36.80 -22.23
N ARG A 1025 -10.59 35.64 -21.77
CA ARG A 1025 -10.29 35.07 -20.44
C ARG A 1025 -8.87 34.52 -20.35
N ILE A 1026 -8.39 33.87 -21.41
CA ILE A 1026 -7.02 33.37 -21.56
C ILE A 1026 -6.02 34.54 -21.58
N ALA A 1027 -6.35 35.62 -22.29
CA ALA A 1027 -5.53 36.84 -22.31
C ALA A 1027 -5.53 37.63 -20.97
N ASN A 1028 -6.45 37.34 -20.05
CA ASN A 1028 -6.54 38.04 -18.78
C ASN A 1028 -5.48 37.54 -17.78
N VAL A 1029 -4.64 38.45 -17.28
CA VAL A 1029 -3.54 38.16 -16.34
C VAL A 1029 -3.97 37.41 -15.06
N LYS A 1030 -5.23 37.55 -14.62
CA LYS A 1030 -5.77 36.84 -13.44
C LYS A 1030 -6.34 35.46 -13.76
N CYS A 1031 -6.84 35.23 -14.98
CA CYS A 1031 -7.59 34.01 -15.34
C CYS A 1031 -6.78 33.07 -16.25
N GLY A 1032 -5.94 33.61 -17.14
CA GLY A 1032 -5.21 32.86 -18.15
C GLY A 1032 -4.33 31.75 -17.57
N GLY A 1033 -3.75 31.96 -16.38
CA GLY A 1033 -2.93 30.96 -15.68
C GLY A 1033 -3.62 29.61 -15.40
N CYS A 1034 -4.96 29.59 -15.35
CA CYS A 1034 -5.73 28.34 -15.30
C CYS A 1034 -6.39 28.02 -16.64
N HIS A 1035 -7.08 28.99 -17.25
CA HIS A 1035 -7.95 28.75 -18.41
C HIS A 1035 -7.19 28.38 -19.69
N ALA A 1036 -5.94 28.82 -19.84
CA ALA A 1036 -5.09 28.42 -20.97
C ALA A 1036 -4.82 26.91 -21.04
N LYS A 1037 -4.97 26.17 -19.93
CA LYS A 1037 -4.71 24.72 -19.87
C LYS A 1037 -5.80 23.86 -20.51
N PHE A 1038 -7.03 24.37 -20.62
CA PHE A 1038 -8.19 23.54 -20.98
C PHE A 1038 -9.15 24.16 -22.00
N GLU A 1039 -9.41 25.47 -21.98
CA GLU A 1039 -10.36 26.06 -22.93
C GLU A 1039 -9.95 25.89 -24.41
N PRO A 1040 -8.66 25.96 -24.80
CA PRO A 1040 -8.21 25.68 -26.17
C PRO A 1040 -8.54 24.25 -26.65
N LEU A 1041 -8.70 23.29 -25.73
CA LEU A 1041 -9.06 21.90 -26.04
C LEU A 1041 -10.50 21.78 -26.57
N ALA A 1042 -11.33 22.80 -26.34
CA ALA A 1042 -12.72 22.87 -26.83
C ALA A 1042 -12.88 23.70 -28.11
N PHE A 1043 -11.85 24.40 -28.59
CA PHE A 1043 -11.99 25.32 -29.74
C PHE A 1043 -12.40 24.62 -31.04
N GLY A 1044 -11.90 23.41 -31.29
CA GLY A 1044 -12.35 22.55 -32.39
C GLY A 1044 -13.79 22.03 -32.26
N LEU A 1045 -14.50 22.35 -31.17
CA LEU A 1045 -15.90 21.99 -30.92
C LEU A 1045 -16.82 23.22 -30.89
N GLU A 1046 -16.36 24.43 -31.25
CA GLU A 1046 -17.17 25.67 -31.19
C GLU A 1046 -18.42 25.61 -32.08
N LYS A 1047 -18.33 24.98 -33.26
CA LYS A 1047 -19.47 24.82 -34.18
C LYS A 1047 -20.58 23.88 -33.70
N PHE A 1048 -20.46 23.29 -32.52
CA PHE A 1048 -21.51 22.47 -31.94
C PHE A 1048 -22.28 23.24 -30.87
N ASP A 1049 -23.59 23.38 -31.03
CA ASP A 1049 -24.47 23.99 -30.03
C ASP A 1049 -24.55 23.18 -28.71
N GLY A 1050 -25.31 23.66 -27.73
CA GLY A 1050 -25.45 23.01 -26.42
C GLY A 1050 -26.00 21.58 -26.45
N ILE A 1051 -26.67 21.16 -27.53
CA ILE A 1051 -27.24 19.82 -27.74
C ILE A 1051 -26.63 19.07 -28.94
N GLY A 1052 -25.48 19.53 -29.43
CA GLY A 1052 -24.66 18.87 -30.45
C GLY A 1052 -25.12 19.02 -31.90
N VAL A 1053 -25.93 20.03 -32.24
CA VAL A 1053 -26.19 20.43 -33.64
C VAL A 1053 -24.95 21.14 -34.19
N PHE A 1054 -24.56 20.83 -35.42
CA PHE A 1054 -23.44 21.51 -36.10
C PHE A 1054 -23.96 22.76 -36.85
N GLN A 1055 -23.32 23.90 -36.64
CA GLN A 1055 -23.72 25.19 -37.20
C GLN A 1055 -22.51 26.08 -37.53
N ASP A 1056 -22.55 26.78 -38.67
CA ASP A 1056 -21.50 27.75 -39.05
C ASP A 1056 -21.67 29.13 -38.37
N ARG A 1057 -22.84 29.39 -37.76
CA ARG A 1057 -23.13 30.60 -36.95
C ARG A 1057 -23.86 30.25 -35.66
N ASP A 1058 -23.73 31.09 -34.63
CA ASP A 1058 -24.53 30.98 -33.40
C ASP A 1058 -25.91 31.65 -33.49
N GLU A 1059 -26.68 31.56 -32.40
CA GLU A 1059 -28.01 32.17 -32.24
C GLU A 1059 -28.01 33.72 -32.36
N HIS A 1060 -26.84 34.37 -32.31
CA HIS A 1060 -26.67 35.81 -32.50
C HIS A 1060 -26.12 36.19 -33.88
N GLY A 1061 -25.96 35.21 -34.77
CA GLY A 1061 -25.44 35.36 -36.14
C GLY A 1061 -23.91 35.47 -36.25
N ASN A 1062 -23.17 35.27 -35.16
CA ASN A 1062 -21.70 35.32 -35.17
C ASN A 1062 -21.12 34.14 -35.96
N GLU A 1063 -20.02 34.33 -36.68
CA GLU A 1063 -19.31 33.23 -37.33
C GLU A 1063 -18.52 32.39 -36.32
N LEU A 1064 -18.62 31.07 -36.43
CA LEU A 1064 -17.97 30.11 -35.56
C LEU A 1064 -16.79 29.42 -36.24
N ARG A 1065 -15.81 28.95 -35.46
CA ARG A 1065 -14.54 28.39 -35.94
C ARG A 1065 -14.39 26.90 -35.61
N GLU A 1066 -13.45 26.24 -36.28
CA GLU A 1066 -13.07 24.83 -36.02
C GLU A 1066 -11.54 24.67 -35.89
N ASP A 1067 -10.77 25.73 -36.13
CA ASP A 1067 -9.32 25.77 -36.03
C ASP A 1067 -8.86 26.03 -34.58
N GLY A 1068 -7.64 25.65 -34.24
CA GLY A 1068 -7.08 25.93 -32.92
C GLY A 1068 -5.73 25.26 -32.73
N GLU A 1069 -5.31 25.16 -31.48
CA GLU A 1069 -4.11 24.44 -31.10
C GLU A 1069 -4.34 23.61 -29.84
N ILE A 1070 -3.63 22.49 -29.74
CA ILE A 1070 -3.63 21.61 -28.58
C ILE A 1070 -2.21 21.44 -28.06
N LEU A 1071 -2.01 21.72 -26.78
CA LEU A 1071 -0.78 21.39 -26.08
C LEU A 1071 -1.00 20.11 -25.27
N PHE A 1072 -0.33 19.03 -25.68
CA PHE A 1072 -0.39 17.77 -24.96
C PHE A 1072 0.55 17.79 -23.74
N PRO A 1073 0.15 17.28 -22.56
CA PRO A 1073 1.03 17.14 -21.42
C PRO A 1073 2.36 16.44 -21.78
N GLY A 1074 3.48 17.04 -21.39
CA GLY A 1074 4.83 16.56 -21.74
C GLY A 1074 5.36 16.99 -23.10
N THR A 1075 4.62 17.82 -23.87
CA THR A 1075 5.11 18.40 -25.14
C THR A 1075 5.52 19.87 -24.95
N VAL A 1076 6.49 20.34 -25.74
CA VAL A 1076 7.12 21.67 -25.56
C VAL A 1076 6.47 22.76 -26.43
N LYS A 1077 5.66 22.37 -27.43
CA LYS A 1077 5.00 23.27 -28.38
C LYS A 1077 3.56 22.78 -28.65
N PRO A 1078 2.58 23.67 -28.77
CA PRO A 1078 1.24 23.31 -29.25
C PRO A 1078 1.28 22.72 -30.66
N VAL A 1079 0.30 21.87 -30.98
CA VAL A 1079 0.04 21.36 -32.32
C VAL A 1079 -1.22 22.04 -32.86
N VAL A 1080 -1.08 22.73 -33.98
CA VAL A 1080 -2.18 23.43 -34.66
C VAL A 1080 -3.05 22.45 -35.44
N TYR A 1081 -4.36 22.70 -35.46
CA TYR A 1081 -5.35 22.00 -36.28
C TYR A 1081 -6.31 23.01 -36.94
N LYS A 1082 -6.94 22.62 -38.06
CA LYS A 1082 -7.86 23.45 -38.86
C LYS A 1082 -9.31 22.99 -38.80
N SER A 1083 -9.58 21.81 -38.23
CA SER A 1083 -10.92 21.23 -38.15
C SER A 1083 -11.09 20.30 -36.96
N SER A 1084 -12.34 20.03 -36.58
CA SER A 1084 -12.68 19.03 -35.55
C SER A 1084 -12.11 17.64 -35.89
N ALA A 1085 -12.12 17.24 -37.17
CA ALA A 1085 -11.61 15.95 -37.62
C ALA A 1085 -10.08 15.82 -37.50
N GLU A 1086 -9.35 16.91 -37.75
CA GLU A 1086 -7.90 16.96 -37.53
C GLU A 1086 -7.55 16.92 -36.04
N LEU A 1087 -8.31 17.64 -35.19
CA LEU A 1087 -8.20 17.55 -33.74
C LEU A 1087 -8.41 16.11 -33.24
N MET A 1088 -9.45 15.43 -33.74
CA MET A 1088 -9.74 14.03 -33.40
C MET A 1088 -8.57 13.08 -33.77
N ASP A 1089 -8.01 13.25 -34.96
CA ASP A 1089 -6.90 12.41 -35.43
C ASP A 1089 -5.61 12.66 -34.64
N LEU A 1090 -5.32 13.91 -34.28
CA LEU A 1090 -4.23 14.27 -33.37
C LEU A 1090 -4.41 13.62 -31.99
N MET A 1091 -5.62 13.62 -31.43
CA MET A 1091 -5.88 12.93 -30.15
C MET A 1091 -5.74 11.41 -30.26
N ALA A 1092 -6.29 10.78 -31.31
CA ALA A 1092 -6.20 9.33 -31.52
C ALA A 1092 -4.76 8.82 -31.70
N LYS A 1093 -3.89 9.65 -32.29
CA LYS A 1093 -2.47 9.35 -32.49
C LYS A 1093 -1.59 9.63 -31.26
N ASN A 1094 -2.07 10.39 -30.27
CA ASN A 1094 -1.26 10.81 -29.14
C ASN A 1094 -1.16 9.73 -28.04
N ASP A 1095 0.07 9.44 -27.60
CA ASP A 1095 0.32 8.42 -26.59
C ASP A 1095 -0.28 8.77 -25.21
N ARG A 1096 -0.27 10.04 -24.80
CA ARG A 1096 -0.87 10.50 -23.54
C ARG A 1096 -2.37 10.16 -23.47
N VAL A 1097 -3.06 10.22 -24.61
CA VAL A 1097 -4.47 9.86 -24.74
C VAL A 1097 -4.67 8.35 -24.59
N ARG A 1098 -3.83 7.53 -25.23
CA ARG A 1098 -3.86 6.06 -25.09
C ARG A 1098 -3.55 5.61 -23.67
N GLN A 1099 -2.62 6.28 -23.00
CA GLN A 1099 -2.35 6.10 -21.57
C GLN A 1099 -3.55 6.51 -20.70
N SER A 1100 -4.27 7.60 -21.04
CA SER A 1100 -5.50 8.01 -20.34
C SER A 1100 -6.58 6.92 -20.43
N ILE A 1101 -6.81 6.39 -21.62
CA ILE A 1101 -7.76 5.28 -21.85
C ILE A 1101 -7.35 4.06 -21.02
N THR A 1102 -6.06 3.69 -21.03
CA THR A 1102 -5.53 2.56 -20.24
C THR A 1102 -5.77 2.77 -18.74
N TRP A 1103 -5.51 3.98 -18.23
CA TRP A 1103 -5.71 4.36 -16.84
C TRP A 1103 -7.19 4.28 -16.44
N LYS A 1104 -8.08 4.91 -17.20
CA LYS A 1104 -9.53 4.92 -16.94
C LYS A 1104 -10.10 3.49 -16.95
N LEU A 1105 -9.63 2.64 -17.87
CA LEU A 1105 -10.03 1.23 -17.92
C LEU A 1105 -9.51 0.42 -16.72
N ALA A 1106 -8.25 0.61 -16.34
CA ALA A 1106 -7.68 -0.04 -15.15
C ALA A 1106 -8.39 0.41 -13.87
N GLN A 1107 -8.72 1.70 -13.74
CA GLN A 1107 -9.44 2.28 -12.61
C GLN A 1107 -10.85 1.67 -12.48
N PHE A 1108 -11.59 1.55 -13.59
CA PHE A 1108 -12.88 0.87 -13.62
C PHE A 1108 -12.79 -0.61 -13.26
N ALA A 1109 -11.76 -1.31 -13.73
CA ALA A 1109 -11.55 -2.73 -13.42
C ALA A 1109 -11.35 -2.93 -11.91
N VAL A 1110 -10.42 -2.20 -11.28
CA VAL A 1110 -10.16 -2.35 -9.84
C VAL A 1110 -11.28 -1.76 -8.96
N GLY A 1111 -11.94 -0.68 -9.41
CA GLY A 1111 -12.96 0.03 -8.63
C GLY A 1111 -12.38 0.79 -7.44
N ARG A 1112 -11.23 1.44 -7.63
CA ARG A 1112 -10.59 2.37 -6.67
C ARG A 1112 -9.78 3.42 -7.43
N PRO A 1113 -9.47 4.59 -6.85
CA PRO A 1113 -8.46 5.49 -7.38
C PRO A 1113 -7.10 4.77 -7.51
N LEU A 1114 -6.37 5.12 -8.56
CA LEU A 1114 -5.01 4.65 -8.85
C LEU A 1114 -4.02 5.74 -8.41
N GLY A 1115 -2.91 5.35 -7.80
CA GLY A 1115 -1.95 6.29 -7.20
C GLY A 1115 -0.50 6.04 -7.60
N ALA A 1116 0.44 6.74 -6.94
CA ALA A 1116 1.88 6.63 -7.17
C ALA A 1116 2.40 5.17 -7.16
N ALA A 1117 1.91 4.37 -6.21
CA ALA A 1117 2.27 2.96 -6.08
C ALA A 1117 1.73 2.05 -7.22
N ASP A 1118 0.87 2.57 -8.11
CA ASP A 1118 0.33 1.86 -9.28
C ASP A 1118 0.90 2.38 -10.60
N ALA A 1119 1.49 3.58 -10.64
CA ALA A 1119 1.99 4.20 -11.87
C ALA A 1119 3.00 3.34 -12.64
N PRO A 1120 4.01 2.68 -12.02
CA PRO A 1120 4.95 1.82 -12.75
C PRO A 1120 4.29 0.61 -13.41
N ILE A 1121 3.32 -0.03 -12.74
CA ILE A 1121 2.62 -1.19 -13.30
C ILE A 1121 1.64 -0.76 -14.40
N LEU A 1122 1.01 0.40 -14.27
CA LEU A 1122 0.17 0.98 -15.33
C LEU A 1122 0.95 1.33 -16.59
N THR A 1123 2.22 1.78 -16.47
CA THR A 1123 3.13 1.94 -17.61
C THR A 1123 3.41 0.59 -18.31
N GLN A 1124 3.64 -0.48 -17.55
CA GLN A 1124 3.85 -1.81 -18.11
C GLN A 1124 2.58 -2.39 -18.76
N ILE A 1125 1.42 -2.24 -18.12
CA ILE A 1125 0.10 -2.62 -18.67
C ILE A 1125 -0.12 -1.90 -20.01
N HIS A 1126 0.10 -0.58 -20.03
CA HIS A 1126 -0.06 0.24 -21.23
C HIS A 1126 0.83 -0.26 -22.38
N LYS A 1127 2.12 -0.43 -22.12
CA LYS A 1127 3.07 -0.94 -23.11
C LYS A 1127 2.64 -2.31 -23.66
N THR A 1128 2.33 -3.25 -22.78
CA THR A 1128 1.89 -4.62 -23.15
C THR A 1128 0.62 -4.58 -24.00
N ALA A 1129 -0.34 -3.72 -23.64
CA ALA A 1129 -1.58 -3.52 -24.38
C ALA A 1129 -1.34 -2.96 -25.79
N GLN A 1130 -0.46 -1.95 -25.95
CA GLN A 1130 -0.14 -1.36 -27.25
C GLN A 1130 0.65 -2.33 -28.15
N GLU A 1131 1.63 -3.06 -27.60
CA GLU A 1131 2.36 -4.13 -28.31
C GLU A 1131 1.41 -5.23 -28.82
N SER A 1132 0.26 -5.39 -28.16
CA SER A 1132 -0.81 -6.32 -28.51
C SER A 1132 -2.00 -5.65 -29.24
N GLY A 1133 -1.78 -4.48 -29.87
CA GLY A 1133 -2.73 -3.81 -30.76
C GLY A 1133 -3.65 -2.76 -30.12
N GLY A 1134 -3.53 -2.49 -28.82
CA GLY A 1134 -4.25 -1.41 -28.12
C GLY A 1134 -5.78 -1.52 -28.09
N THR A 1135 -6.32 -2.71 -28.32
CA THR A 1135 -7.77 -3.00 -28.36
C THR A 1135 -8.36 -3.13 -26.95
N TRP A 1136 -9.69 -3.25 -26.83
CA TRP A 1136 -10.33 -3.58 -25.54
C TRP A 1136 -9.80 -4.88 -24.95
N VAL A 1137 -9.77 -5.94 -25.76
CA VAL A 1137 -9.33 -7.28 -25.34
C VAL A 1137 -7.86 -7.24 -24.95
N SER A 1138 -6.99 -6.57 -25.72
CA SER A 1138 -5.56 -6.51 -25.39
C SER A 1138 -5.30 -5.70 -24.11
N THR A 1139 -5.99 -4.56 -23.95
CA THR A 1139 -5.84 -3.69 -22.78
C THR A 1139 -6.40 -4.35 -21.52
N MET A 1140 -7.59 -4.95 -21.59
CA MET A 1140 -8.18 -5.65 -20.45
C MET A 1140 -7.40 -6.92 -20.10
N THR A 1141 -6.89 -7.68 -21.09
CA THR A 1141 -5.96 -8.80 -20.84
C THR A 1141 -4.72 -8.32 -20.10
N ALA A 1142 -4.07 -7.24 -20.57
CA ALA A 1142 -2.90 -6.70 -19.90
C ALA A 1142 -3.19 -6.26 -18.45
N ILE A 1143 -4.37 -5.69 -18.18
CA ILE A 1143 -4.82 -5.34 -16.82
C ILE A 1143 -4.97 -6.60 -15.96
N VAL A 1144 -5.76 -7.59 -16.38
CA VAL A 1144 -6.07 -8.77 -15.54
C VAL A 1144 -4.90 -9.75 -15.39
N MET A 1145 -3.95 -9.71 -16.32
CA MET A 1145 -2.71 -10.51 -16.28
C MET A 1145 -1.55 -9.83 -15.53
N SER A 1146 -1.80 -8.70 -14.87
CA SER A 1146 -0.81 -7.95 -14.10
C SER A 1146 -1.01 -8.08 -12.59
N ASP A 1147 0.02 -7.80 -11.81
CA ASP A 1147 -0.03 -7.83 -10.33
C ASP A 1147 -1.08 -6.88 -9.74
N LEU A 1148 -1.53 -5.86 -10.50
CA LEU A 1148 -2.64 -4.96 -10.13
C LEU A 1148 -3.95 -5.74 -9.90
N VAL A 1149 -4.11 -6.88 -10.56
CA VAL A 1149 -5.26 -7.78 -10.44
C VAL A 1149 -4.88 -9.13 -9.83
N GLN A 1150 -3.68 -9.67 -10.09
CA GLN A 1150 -3.26 -10.99 -9.57
C GLN A 1150 -2.80 -10.98 -8.11
N THR A 1151 -2.62 -9.79 -7.49
CA THR A 1151 -2.23 -9.64 -6.09
C THR A 1151 -3.16 -8.72 -5.31
N THR A 1152 -3.13 -8.85 -3.99
CA THR A 1152 -3.80 -7.93 -3.05
C THR A 1152 -2.75 -7.37 -2.09
N ARG A 1153 -2.79 -6.05 -1.84
CA ARG A 1153 -1.98 -5.40 -0.80
C ARG A 1153 -2.78 -5.41 0.51
N ILE A 1154 -2.28 -6.11 1.52
CA ILE A 1154 -2.87 -6.17 2.85
C ILE A 1154 -2.11 -5.19 3.76
N LYS A 1155 -2.81 -4.18 4.31
CA LYS A 1155 -2.27 -3.34 5.39
C LYS A 1155 -1.91 -4.24 6.58
N GLU A 1156 -0.75 -4.04 7.19
CA GLU A 1156 -0.48 -4.62 8.49
C GLU A 1156 -1.55 -4.14 9.48
N GLN A 1157 -2.23 -5.07 10.15
CA GLN A 1157 -3.16 -4.75 11.23
C GLN A 1157 -2.32 -4.23 12.41
N GLU A 1158 -2.56 -2.97 12.81
CA GLU A 1158 -1.88 -2.30 13.94
C GLU A 1158 -2.24 -2.90 15.30
#